data_AF-A0A159Z570-F1
#
_entry.id   AF-A0A159Z570-F1
#
_cell.length_a   1.000
_cell.length_b   1.000
_cell.length_c   1.000
_cell.angle_alpha   90.00
_cell.angle_beta   90.00
_cell.angle_gamma   90.00
#
_symmetry.space_group_name_H-M   'P 1'
#
loop_
_entity.id
_entity.type
_entity.pdbx_description
1 polymer ?
#
loop_
_entity_poly.entity_id
_entity_poly.type
_entity_poly.pdbx_seq_one_letter_code
_entity_poly.pdbx_strand_id
1 'polypeptide(L)'
;MGLDPLGIPRELARETVTFPAGEARAEAQFDLPPELRNRITRFQIVGESTAGSVSLAGDSLRRREIALIDGGGAAREGLELLAPTHYLQQALEPSADLIGGTLADILLADPDAIIMADVARVTETESDALLDWISDGGLLIRFAGPRLAASEEGRGVMDPLLPVRLRAGGRSVGGAMSWGEPKALQPFPESSPFHGLPLPGDVTVRAQVMAEPDPQLTENTIAALEDGTPLVTARRSGQGQVILFHVTANAEWSSLPLSGLFVQMMERLALATRPAAPEAADLEGTIWVAERRLDAFGALQEAGDLPGIPGARMADPVLAPDLPPGIYASGDRRLAVNAVAADRALVPATWPASVAVEGGEARAELPLQGPLLALALALLLVDILASLLLAGRLSRLRRGGAAVSVALALLLIVPQGLRAQETADTLALRASSEVVLGHVMTGDAQVDRVAAAGLKGLGDVLYRRTSVEPGAPMAVNLETDDLAVFSFLYWPVTPDQPAPTPNAYLKLNRFLHTGGMILFDTRDADVAGFGAASPAGRKLQALAAPLDVPPLEPIPEDHVLTRTFYLLQDFPGRYQGRGIWVEASAAGAEQAEGMPFRNLNDGVTPVVIGGNDWAAAWAVDDRGLPMFPVGRGFAGNGSARSPIASASIW
;
A
#
# COMPACT_ATOMS: atom_id res chain seq x y z
N MET A 1 17.96 -19.06 -4.75
CA MET A 1 17.01 -20.15 -4.45
C MET A 1 16.22 -19.79 -3.20
N GLY A 2 14.97 -20.21 -3.10
CA GLY A 2 14.12 -19.92 -1.93
C GLY A 2 12.87 -20.79 -1.89
N LEU A 3 11.96 -20.54 -0.97
CA LEU A 3 10.70 -21.28 -0.87
C LEU A 3 9.59 -20.60 -1.68
N ASP A 4 8.68 -21.38 -2.28
CA ASP A 4 7.41 -20.88 -2.81
C ASP A 4 6.36 -20.62 -1.70
N PRO A 5 5.20 -19.98 -1.96
CA PRO A 5 4.17 -19.79 -0.93
C PRO A 5 3.65 -21.09 -0.29
N LEU A 6 3.89 -22.24 -0.92
CA LEU A 6 3.53 -23.56 -0.41
C LEU A 6 4.69 -24.22 0.36
N GLY A 7 5.80 -23.50 0.58
CA GLY A 7 6.98 -23.99 1.27
C GLY A 7 7.88 -24.90 0.43
N ILE A 8 7.70 -24.95 -0.89
CA ILE A 8 8.50 -25.83 -1.77
C ILE A 8 9.72 -25.06 -2.30
N PRO A 9 10.94 -25.64 -2.25
CA PRO A 9 12.12 -25.00 -2.81
C PRO A 9 12.01 -24.74 -4.33
N ARG A 10 12.22 -23.49 -4.74
CA ARG A 10 12.21 -23.03 -6.13
C ARG A 10 13.40 -22.11 -6.46
N GLU A 11 13.69 -22.01 -7.74
CA GLU A 11 14.52 -20.95 -8.28
C GLU A 11 13.70 -19.65 -8.29
N LEU A 12 14.15 -18.64 -7.54
CA LEU A 12 13.47 -17.35 -7.45
C LEU A 12 14.01 -16.35 -8.49
N ALA A 13 15.33 -16.36 -8.72
CA ALA A 13 16.01 -15.59 -9.75
C ALA A 13 17.33 -16.26 -10.14
N ARG A 14 17.82 -15.88 -11.32
CA ARG A 14 19.08 -16.32 -11.92
C ARG A 14 19.70 -15.17 -12.68
N GLU A 15 20.98 -14.94 -12.43
CA GLU A 15 21.78 -13.94 -13.12
C GLU A 15 23.07 -14.55 -13.69
N THR A 16 23.55 -13.98 -14.79
CA THR A 16 24.82 -14.40 -15.40
C THR A 16 25.91 -13.40 -15.05
N VAL A 17 26.95 -13.87 -14.35
CA VAL A 17 28.12 -13.06 -14.03
C VAL A 17 29.28 -13.42 -14.95
N THR A 18 29.99 -12.42 -15.46
CA THR A 18 31.17 -12.61 -16.31
C THR A 18 32.37 -11.99 -15.63
N PHE A 19 33.47 -12.74 -15.53
CA PHE A 19 34.73 -12.21 -15.04
C PHE A 19 35.40 -11.38 -16.13
N PRO A 20 35.68 -10.08 -15.90
CA PRO A 20 36.47 -9.29 -16.83
C PRO A 20 37.87 -9.88 -17.00
N ALA A 21 38.49 -9.68 -18.16
CA ALA A 21 39.79 -10.25 -18.47
C ALA A 21 40.86 -9.76 -17.46
N GLY A 22 41.47 -10.70 -16.73
CA GLY A 22 42.49 -10.40 -15.73
C GLY A 22 41.95 -10.02 -14.35
N GLU A 23 40.63 -9.98 -14.16
CA GLU A 23 40.00 -9.70 -12.87
C GLU A 23 39.56 -10.99 -12.16
N ALA A 24 39.79 -11.05 -10.85
CA ALA A 24 39.40 -12.17 -9.98
C ALA A 24 38.09 -11.92 -9.22
N ARG A 25 37.41 -10.80 -9.48
CA ARG A 25 36.15 -10.41 -8.87
C ARG A 25 35.15 -10.09 -9.96
N ALA A 26 33.93 -10.55 -9.77
CA ALA A 26 32.78 -10.15 -10.57
C ALA A 26 31.58 -10.01 -9.64
N GLU A 27 30.66 -9.12 -9.97
CA GLU A 27 29.50 -8.79 -9.13
C GLU A 27 28.21 -9.02 -9.92
N ALA A 28 27.22 -9.65 -9.26
CA ALA A 28 25.89 -9.83 -9.80
C ALA A 28 24.91 -9.11 -8.86
N GLN A 29 24.04 -8.29 -9.43
CA GLN A 29 23.00 -7.59 -8.71
C GLN A 29 21.65 -8.26 -8.99
N PHE A 30 20.89 -8.54 -7.94
CA PHE A 30 19.56 -9.12 -8.04
C PHE A 30 18.55 -8.06 -7.61
N ASP A 31 17.73 -7.60 -8.55
CA ASP A 31 16.60 -6.73 -8.25
C ASP A 31 15.36 -7.61 -8.03
N LEU A 32 14.97 -7.75 -6.76
CA LEU A 32 13.92 -8.66 -6.32
C LEU A 32 12.90 -7.93 -5.44
N PRO A 33 11.59 -8.18 -5.64
CA PRO A 33 10.56 -7.77 -4.69
C PRO A 33 10.89 -8.26 -3.27
N PRO A 34 10.59 -7.46 -2.23
CA PRO A 34 10.80 -7.80 -0.83
C PRO A 34 10.35 -9.21 -0.45
N GLU A 35 9.17 -9.62 -0.93
CA GLU A 35 8.57 -10.91 -0.61
C GLU A 35 9.42 -12.06 -1.13
N LEU A 36 9.99 -11.92 -2.35
CA LEU A 36 10.90 -12.91 -2.91
C LEU A 36 12.26 -12.88 -2.21
N ARG A 37 12.76 -11.69 -1.85
CA ARG A 37 14.04 -11.54 -1.13
C ARG A 37 13.98 -12.19 0.25
N ASN A 38 12.91 -11.94 1.01
CA ASN A 38 12.65 -12.52 2.34
C ASN A 38 12.49 -14.05 2.30
N ARG A 39 12.20 -14.61 1.12
CA ARG A 39 12.08 -16.06 0.88
C ARG A 39 13.37 -16.71 0.37
N ILE A 40 14.45 -15.95 0.14
CA ILE A 40 15.75 -16.50 -0.25
C ILE A 40 16.32 -17.32 0.89
N THR A 41 16.60 -18.60 0.61
CA THR A 41 17.25 -19.50 1.58
C THR A 41 18.74 -19.67 1.30
N ARG A 42 19.14 -19.63 0.02
CA ARG A 42 20.53 -19.84 -0.42
C ARG A 42 20.81 -19.29 -1.81
N PHE A 43 22.06 -18.98 -2.06
CA PHE A 43 22.68 -18.75 -3.37
C PHE A 43 23.46 -19.98 -3.79
N GLN A 44 23.46 -20.30 -5.09
CA GLN A 44 24.21 -21.43 -5.64
C GLN A 44 24.73 -21.10 -7.04
N ILE A 45 25.94 -21.54 -7.37
CA ILE A 45 26.49 -21.46 -8.73
C ILE A 45 25.89 -22.61 -9.56
N VAL A 46 25.28 -22.28 -10.70
CA VAL A 46 24.64 -23.28 -11.56
C VAL A 46 25.72 -24.15 -12.23
N GLY A 47 25.50 -25.46 -12.25
CA GLY A 47 26.42 -26.42 -12.87
C GLY A 47 27.50 -26.96 -11.92
N GLU A 48 27.66 -26.36 -10.74
CA GLU A 48 28.59 -26.80 -9.71
C GLU A 48 27.85 -27.56 -8.60
N SER A 49 28.34 -28.75 -8.24
CA SER A 49 27.76 -29.60 -7.19
C SER A 49 28.74 -29.75 -6.03
N THR A 50 29.09 -28.63 -5.39
CA THR A 50 30.01 -28.59 -4.25
C THR A 50 29.51 -27.68 -3.15
N ALA A 51 29.85 -27.97 -1.89
CA ALA A 51 29.53 -27.11 -0.75
C ALA A 51 30.03 -25.67 -0.91
N GLY A 52 31.19 -25.48 -1.54
CA GLY A 52 31.78 -24.15 -1.75
C GLY A 52 31.09 -23.31 -2.81
N SER A 53 30.24 -23.93 -3.64
CA SER A 53 29.40 -23.23 -4.62
C SER A 53 28.08 -22.72 -4.04
N VAL A 54 27.78 -23.04 -2.78
CA VAL A 54 26.54 -22.71 -2.09
C VAL A 54 26.81 -21.77 -0.92
N SER A 55 26.04 -20.68 -0.85
CA SER A 55 26.03 -19.76 0.30
C SER A 55 24.62 -19.68 0.87
N LEU A 56 24.48 -20.05 2.14
CA LEU A 56 23.25 -20.02 2.92
C LEU A 56 23.00 -18.60 3.45
N ALA A 57 21.75 -18.15 3.37
CA ALA A 57 21.35 -16.80 3.78
C ALA A 57 21.07 -16.67 5.29
N GLY A 58 20.47 -17.69 5.92
CA GLY A 58 19.95 -17.58 7.28
C GLY A 58 18.92 -16.44 7.41
N ASP A 59 18.86 -15.78 8.57
CA ASP A 59 18.01 -14.60 8.77
C ASP A 59 18.63 -13.28 8.28
N SER A 60 19.85 -13.29 7.69
CA SER A 60 20.60 -12.06 7.36
C SER A 60 19.99 -11.21 6.23
N LEU A 61 19.17 -11.81 5.35
CA LEU A 61 18.56 -11.14 4.19
C LEU A 61 17.10 -10.70 4.43
N ARG A 62 16.51 -11.11 5.56
CA ARG A 62 15.10 -10.85 5.85
C ARG A 62 14.97 -9.45 6.45
N ARG A 63 14.37 -8.52 5.71
CA ARG A 63 13.94 -7.22 6.27
C ARG A 63 12.53 -7.35 6.82
N ARG A 64 12.18 -6.48 7.78
CA ARG A 64 10.84 -6.44 8.38
C ARG A 64 9.83 -5.91 7.39
N GLU A 65 8.66 -6.52 7.35
CA GLU A 65 7.51 -5.92 6.68
C GLU A 65 6.74 -5.12 7.73
N ILE A 66 6.73 -3.80 7.58
CA ILE A 66 6.04 -2.88 8.50
C ILE A 66 4.91 -2.22 7.74
N ALA A 67 3.70 -2.37 8.26
CA ALA A 67 2.54 -1.72 7.70
C ALA A 67 2.35 -0.32 8.29
N LEU A 68 2.15 0.67 7.45
CA LEU A 68 1.83 2.04 7.84
C LEU A 68 0.38 2.35 7.45
N ILE A 69 -0.42 2.71 8.45
CA ILE A 69 -1.83 3.12 8.28
C ILE A 69 -1.94 4.55 8.77
N ASP A 70 -2.49 5.43 7.94
CA ASP A 70 -2.88 6.77 8.35
C ASP A 70 -4.38 6.82 8.66
N GLY A 71 -4.75 7.69 9.60
CA GLY A 71 -6.15 7.89 9.97
C GLY A 71 -6.89 8.88 9.08
N GLY A 72 -6.27 9.39 8.01
CA GLY A 72 -6.83 10.46 7.18
C GLY A 72 -6.91 10.18 5.68
N GLY A 73 -6.52 8.97 5.25
CA GLY A 73 -6.09 8.76 3.88
C GLY A 73 -4.78 9.50 3.62
N ALA A 74 -3.98 9.00 2.68
CA ALA A 74 -2.81 9.72 2.18
C ALA A 74 -3.25 11.17 1.89
N ALA A 75 -2.69 12.14 2.61
CA ALA A 75 -2.99 13.55 2.41
C ALA A 75 -2.68 13.88 0.94
N ARG A 76 -3.69 13.84 0.08
CA ARG A 76 -3.55 14.06 -1.35
C ARG A 76 -3.17 15.52 -1.53
N GLU A 77 -1.92 15.74 -1.93
CA GLU A 77 -1.32 17.05 -2.18
C GLU A 77 -1.27 18.00 -0.96
N GLY A 78 -1.22 17.46 0.26
CA GLY A 78 -0.73 18.22 1.41
C GLY A 78 0.79 18.43 1.30
N LEU A 79 1.34 19.46 1.97
CA LEU A 79 2.80 19.54 2.18
C LEU A 79 3.27 18.20 2.75
N GLU A 80 4.14 17.49 2.02
CA GLU A 80 4.57 16.12 2.33
C GLU A 80 5.06 15.98 3.78
N LEU A 81 5.67 17.04 4.31
CA LEU A 81 6.15 17.17 5.69
C LEU A 81 5.05 17.21 6.77
N LEU A 82 3.80 17.43 6.40
CA LEU A 82 2.64 17.41 7.31
C LEU A 82 1.93 16.06 7.30
N ALA A 83 2.21 15.19 6.33
CA ALA A 83 1.60 13.86 6.28
C ALA A 83 1.96 13.07 7.55
N PRO A 84 0.98 12.47 8.26
CA PRO A 84 1.22 11.77 9.52
C PRO A 84 2.27 10.66 9.43
N THR A 85 2.44 10.04 8.25
CA THR A 85 3.33 8.90 8.02
C THR A 85 4.68 9.26 7.38
N HIS A 86 4.90 10.51 6.94
CA HIS A 86 6.11 10.88 6.19
C HIS A 86 7.41 10.61 6.97
N TYR A 87 7.49 11.08 8.22
CA TYR A 87 8.69 10.85 9.04
C TYR A 87 8.85 9.38 9.44
N LEU A 88 7.76 8.62 9.58
CA LEU A 88 7.80 7.17 9.81
C LEU A 88 8.40 6.46 8.59
N GLN A 89 7.99 6.85 7.38
CA GLN A 89 8.55 6.32 6.15
C GLN A 89 10.05 6.60 6.07
N GLN A 90 10.46 7.86 6.24
CA GLN A 90 11.87 8.24 6.19
C GLN A 90 12.72 7.55 7.27
N ALA A 91 12.17 7.34 8.47
CA ALA A 91 12.88 6.66 9.55
C ALA A 91 13.03 5.14 9.34
N LEU A 92 12.05 4.50 8.69
CA LEU A 92 11.99 3.03 8.58
C LEU A 92 12.39 2.50 7.21
N GLU A 93 12.30 3.30 6.15
CA GLU A 93 12.67 2.91 4.78
C GLU A 93 14.10 2.31 4.67
N PRO A 94 15.12 2.77 5.43
CA PRO A 94 16.44 2.13 5.41
C PRO A 94 16.47 0.74 6.05
N SER A 95 15.59 0.44 7.02
CA SER A 95 15.66 -0.77 7.86
C SER A 95 14.52 -1.79 7.63
N ALA A 96 13.42 -1.38 7.00
CA ALA A 96 12.23 -2.20 6.77
C ALA A 96 11.66 -2.01 5.35
N ASP A 97 10.89 -2.99 4.90
CA ASP A 97 10.00 -2.85 3.75
C ASP A 97 8.65 -2.33 4.25
N LEU A 98 8.17 -1.24 3.65
CA LEU A 98 6.98 -0.55 4.09
C LEU A 98 5.81 -0.91 3.19
N ILE A 99 4.71 -1.36 3.80
CA ILE A 99 3.45 -1.60 3.09
C ILE A 99 2.38 -0.62 3.56
N GLY A 100 1.55 -0.16 2.63
CA GLY A 100 0.41 0.70 2.91
C GLY A 100 -0.86 0.13 2.28
N GLY A 101 -2.01 0.48 2.81
CA GLY A 101 -3.29 -0.04 2.33
C GLY A 101 -4.38 0.06 3.37
N THR A 102 -5.50 -0.61 3.12
CA THR A 102 -6.55 -0.75 4.15
C THR A 102 -6.09 -1.74 5.22
N LEU A 103 -6.64 -1.64 6.43
CA LEU A 103 -6.30 -2.55 7.52
C LEU A 103 -6.61 -4.02 7.16
N ALA A 104 -7.68 -4.26 6.40
CA ALA A 104 -8.02 -5.60 5.93
C ALA A 104 -6.95 -6.18 4.98
N ASP A 105 -6.45 -5.38 4.03
CA ASP A 105 -5.40 -5.82 3.10
C ASP A 105 -4.08 -6.06 3.83
N ILE A 106 -3.76 -5.19 4.80
CA ILE A 106 -2.54 -5.29 5.61
C ILE A 106 -2.55 -6.56 6.46
N LEU A 107 -3.67 -6.89 7.12
CA LEU A 107 -3.77 -8.10 7.93
C LEU A 107 -3.62 -9.38 7.08
N LEU A 108 -4.04 -9.36 5.81
CA LEU A 108 -3.82 -10.47 4.89
C LEU A 108 -2.34 -10.65 4.50
N ALA A 109 -1.55 -9.58 4.53
CA ALA A 109 -0.13 -9.61 4.23
C ALA A 109 0.72 -10.14 5.41
N ASP A 110 0.15 -10.26 6.61
CA ASP A 110 0.82 -10.74 7.84
C ASP A 110 2.15 -10.01 8.15
N PRO A 111 2.14 -8.67 8.31
CA PRO A 111 3.34 -7.89 8.58
C PRO A 111 3.92 -8.20 9.97
N ASP A 112 5.20 -7.90 10.17
CA ASP A 112 5.87 -8.03 11.47
C ASP A 112 5.42 -6.96 12.47
N ALA A 113 5.02 -5.78 12.00
CA ALA A 113 4.50 -4.69 12.82
C ALA A 113 3.49 -3.83 12.05
N ILE A 114 2.52 -3.27 12.77
CA ILE A 114 1.53 -2.33 12.22
C ILE A 114 1.67 -1.01 12.97
N ILE A 115 1.87 0.08 12.24
CA ILE A 115 1.95 1.44 12.77
C ILE A 115 0.74 2.24 12.30
N MET A 116 -0.06 2.73 13.25
CA MET A 116 -1.23 3.56 12.99
C MET A 116 -0.97 5.00 13.40
N ALA A 117 -1.00 5.92 12.44
CA ALA A 117 -0.81 7.35 12.66
C ALA A 117 -2.16 8.09 12.70
N ASP A 118 -2.57 8.53 13.89
CA ASP A 118 -3.80 9.28 14.15
C ASP A 118 -5.11 8.60 13.67
N VAL A 119 -5.16 7.26 13.73
CA VAL A 119 -6.36 6.46 13.44
C VAL A 119 -7.28 6.46 14.65
N ALA A 120 -8.35 7.26 14.63
CA ALA A 120 -9.27 7.38 15.76
C ALA A 120 -10.23 6.20 15.89
N ARG A 121 -10.89 5.81 14.79
CA ARG A 121 -11.89 4.74 14.77
C ARG A 121 -11.37 3.50 14.06
N VAL A 122 -11.53 2.36 14.72
CA VAL A 122 -11.34 1.02 14.17
C VAL A 122 -12.67 0.31 14.33
N THR A 123 -13.19 -0.32 13.28
CA THR A 123 -14.47 -1.04 13.38
C THR A 123 -14.34 -2.25 14.31
N GLU A 124 -15.44 -2.74 14.89
CA GLU A 124 -15.39 -3.91 15.79
C GLU A 124 -14.75 -5.12 15.12
N THR A 125 -15.07 -5.38 13.85
CA THR A 125 -14.50 -6.50 13.07
C THR A 125 -12.99 -6.35 12.85
N GLU A 126 -12.52 -5.13 12.56
CA GLU A 126 -11.10 -4.84 12.41
C GLU A 126 -10.35 -4.93 13.75
N SER A 127 -11.00 -4.51 14.84
CA SER A 127 -10.45 -4.60 16.19
C SER A 127 -10.25 -6.05 16.61
N ASP A 128 -11.23 -6.92 16.39
CA ASP A 128 -11.11 -8.35 16.70
C ASP A 128 -9.96 -8.99 15.91
N ALA A 129 -9.85 -8.70 14.61
CA ALA A 129 -8.79 -9.24 13.76
C ALA A 129 -7.39 -8.74 14.18
N LEU A 130 -7.27 -7.46 14.58
CA LEU A 130 -6.03 -6.93 15.15
C LEU A 130 -5.67 -7.60 16.48
N LEU A 131 -6.64 -7.84 17.35
CA LEU A 131 -6.40 -8.48 18.65
C LEU A 131 -5.92 -9.92 18.49
N ASP A 132 -6.46 -10.66 17.53
CA ASP A 132 -5.99 -12.00 17.17
C ASP A 132 -4.54 -11.94 16.68
N TRP A 133 -4.23 -11.06 15.71
CA TRP A 133 -2.87 -10.87 15.18
C TRP A 133 -1.86 -10.44 16.26
N ILE A 134 -2.23 -9.51 17.15
CA ILE A 134 -1.37 -9.10 18.28
C ILE A 134 -1.16 -10.30 19.22
N SER A 135 -2.20 -11.07 19.50
CA SER A 135 -2.10 -12.22 20.42
C SER A 135 -1.16 -13.29 19.88
N ASP A 136 -1.04 -13.41 18.56
CA ASP A 136 -0.11 -14.31 17.86
C ASP A 136 1.32 -13.78 17.76
N GLY A 137 1.61 -12.57 18.25
CA GLY A 137 2.96 -12.01 18.31
C GLY A 137 3.14 -10.66 17.63
N GLY A 138 2.09 -10.11 17.01
CA GLY A 138 2.14 -8.83 16.32
C GLY A 138 2.49 -7.64 17.22
N LEU A 139 3.24 -6.68 16.67
CA LEU A 139 3.55 -5.40 17.31
C LEU A 139 2.68 -4.27 16.73
N LEU A 140 1.72 -3.79 17.52
CA LEU A 140 0.93 -2.61 17.18
C LEU A 140 1.55 -1.35 17.79
N ILE A 141 1.92 -0.38 16.96
CA ILE A 141 2.37 0.95 17.37
C ILE A 141 1.31 1.96 16.95
N ARG A 142 0.83 2.78 17.89
CA ARG A 142 -0.14 3.84 17.62
C ARG A 142 0.49 5.18 17.94
N PHE A 143 0.28 6.16 17.06
CA PHE A 143 0.59 7.56 17.31
C PHE A 143 -0.71 8.32 17.52
N ALA A 144 -0.78 9.07 18.62
CA ALA A 144 -1.88 9.99 18.86
C ALA A 144 -1.85 11.17 17.89
N GLY A 145 -2.97 11.85 17.74
CA GLY A 145 -3.06 13.08 16.96
C GLY A 145 -4.43 13.74 17.15
N PRO A 146 -4.72 14.79 16.36
CA PRO A 146 -5.95 15.55 16.48
C PRO A 146 -7.21 14.68 16.39
N ARG A 147 -7.23 13.65 15.54
CA ARG A 147 -8.39 12.76 15.41
C ARG A 147 -8.59 11.94 16.68
N LEU A 148 -7.57 11.24 17.17
CA LEU A 148 -7.65 10.46 18.41
C LEU A 148 -7.94 11.35 19.65
N ALA A 149 -7.46 12.60 19.65
CA ALA A 149 -7.76 13.56 20.70
C ALA A 149 -9.17 14.17 20.63
N ALA A 150 -9.82 14.16 19.48
CA ALA A 150 -11.22 14.59 19.34
C ALA A 150 -12.22 13.48 19.66
N SER A 151 -11.74 12.23 19.70
CA SER A 151 -12.56 11.04 19.69
C SER A 151 -12.80 10.48 21.11
N GLU A 152 -13.84 9.65 21.30
CA GLU A 152 -14.21 9.11 22.62
C GLU A 152 -13.53 7.75 22.93
N GLU A 153 -12.74 7.24 21.98
CA GLU A 153 -12.03 5.97 22.05
C GLU A 153 -10.97 6.02 23.17
N GLY A 154 -10.94 4.96 23.98
CA GLY A 154 -10.09 4.90 25.18
C GLY A 154 -10.53 5.81 26.34
N ARG A 155 -11.65 6.55 26.22
CA ARG A 155 -12.21 7.37 27.32
C ARG A 155 -13.28 6.59 28.07
N GLY A 156 -13.21 6.63 29.40
CA GLY A 156 -14.18 6.01 30.30
C GLY A 156 -14.09 4.47 30.36
N VAL A 157 -13.95 3.79 29.23
CA VAL A 157 -13.70 2.35 29.09
C VAL A 157 -12.32 2.12 28.46
N MET A 158 -11.60 1.10 28.92
CA MET A 158 -10.33 0.70 28.33
C MET A 158 -10.55 0.17 26.91
N ASP A 159 -9.83 0.75 25.95
CA ASP A 159 -9.73 0.21 24.60
C ASP A 159 -8.70 -0.95 24.58
N PRO A 160 -9.06 -2.14 24.06
CA PRO A 160 -8.12 -3.26 23.91
C PRO A 160 -6.88 -2.93 23.08
N LEU A 161 -6.99 -2.00 22.11
CA LEU A 161 -5.92 -1.55 21.23
C LEU A 161 -5.12 -0.37 21.80
N LEU A 162 -5.35 0.02 23.05
CA LEU A 162 -4.55 1.02 23.76
C LEU A 162 -3.94 0.44 25.03
N PRO A 163 -2.68 0.82 25.37
CA PRO A 163 -2.02 0.31 26.56
C PRO A 163 -2.54 0.94 27.87
N VAL A 164 -3.20 2.12 27.78
CA VAL A 164 -3.68 2.91 28.91
C VAL A 164 -5.02 3.58 28.58
N ARG A 165 -5.78 3.97 29.60
CA ARG A 165 -6.98 4.81 29.43
C ARG A 165 -6.57 6.23 29.12
N LEU A 166 -7.37 6.89 28.31
CA LEU A 166 -7.14 8.27 27.90
C LEU A 166 -8.04 9.21 28.70
N ARG A 167 -7.48 10.34 29.12
CA ARG A 167 -8.20 11.40 29.82
C ARG A 167 -8.97 12.25 28.81
N ALA A 168 -10.18 12.69 29.20
CA ALA A 168 -10.92 13.70 28.44
C ALA A 168 -10.20 15.06 28.52
N GLY A 169 -9.84 15.63 27.36
CA GLY A 169 -9.07 16.87 27.24
C GLY A 169 -7.57 16.62 27.13
N GLY A 170 -7.01 16.89 25.93
CA GLY A 170 -5.58 16.86 25.69
C GLY A 170 -4.86 18.07 26.29
N ARG A 171 -3.54 17.95 26.45
CA ARG A 171 -2.68 19.10 26.76
C ARG A 171 -2.35 19.77 25.44
N SER A 172 -2.92 20.95 25.18
CA SER A 172 -2.52 21.82 24.06
C SER A 172 -1.93 23.11 24.62
N VAL A 173 -0.71 23.43 24.21
CA VAL A 173 0.01 24.67 24.57
C VAL A 173 -0.39 25.84 23.65
N GLY A 174 -1.49 25.72 22.87
CA GLY A 174 -1.87 26.68 21.82
C GLY A 174 -3.16 27.46 22.03
N GLY A 175 -3.95 27.20 23.08
CA GLY A 175 -5.13 28.03 23.38
C GLY A 175 -4.70 29.41 23.89
N ALA A 176 -5.44 30.47 23.53
CA ALA A 176 -5.14 31.90 23.81
C ALA A 176 -4.83 32.28 25.29
N MET A 177 -4.83 31.33 26.22
CA MET A 177 -4.56 31.49 27.65
C MET A 177 -3.62 30.42 28.25
N SER A 178 -2.94 29.56 27.47
CA SER A 178 -2.07 28.49 28.01
C SER A 178 -0.65 28.51 27.43
N TRP A 179 0.18 29.44 27.91
CA TRP A 179 1.62 29.41 27.68
C TRP A 179 2.29 28.45 28.68
N GLY A 180 2.26 27.16 28.41
CA GLY A 180 3.13 26.19 29.09
C GLY A 180 4.49 26.11 28.40
N GLU A 181 5.60 26.16 29.13
CA GLU A 181 6.92 25.92 28.53
C GLU A 181 6.99 24.51 27.92
N PRO A 182 7.52 24.36 26.68
CA PRO A 182 7.78 23.05 26.10
C PRO A 182 8.63 22.20 27.05
N LYS A 183 8.29 20.92 27.19
CA LYS A 183 8.96 20.01 28.12
C LYS A 183 9.93 19.10 27.38
N ALA A 184 11.07 18.84 28.02
CA ALA A 184 12.09 17.91 27.56
C ALA A 184 11.81 16.49 28.06
N LEU A 185 12.54 15.54 27.48
CA LEU A 185 12.46 14.11 27.81
C LEU A 185 13.24 13.79 29.09
N GLN A 186 12.68 12.89 29.91
CA GLN A 186 13.41 12.27 31.01
C GLN A 186 14.31 11.13 30.46
N PRO A 187 15.46 10.83 31.11
CA PRO A 187 16.21 9.59 30.87
C PRO A 187 15.31 8.35 30.83
N PHE A 188 15.49 7.51 29.81
CA PHE A 188 14.73 6.29 29.65
C PHE A 188 15.01 5.32 30.82
N PRO A 189 13.97 4.71 31.42
CA PRO A 189 14.17 3.75 32.50
C PRO A 189 14.84 2.48 31.98
N GLU A 190 15.53 1.72 32.85
CA GLU A 190 16.25 0.49 32.48
C GLU A 190 15.34 -0.58 31.84
N SER A 191 14.05 -0.58 32.20
CA SER A 191 13.03 -1.48 31.65
C SER A 191 12.55 -1.09 30.25
N SER A 192 12.89 0.11 29.77
CA SER A 192 12.47 0.61 28.47
C SER A 192 13.33 0.03 27.35
N PRO A 193 12.73 -0.31 26.18
CA PRO A 193 13.51 -0.64 24.99
C PRO A 193 14.42 0.52 24.56
N PHE A 194 14.19 1.75 25.02
CA PHE A 194 14.97 2.94 24.68
C PHE A 194 16.15 3.20 25.63
N HIS A 195 16.36 2.36 26.65
CA HIS A 195 17.44 2.56 27.62
C HIS A 195 18.82 2.68 26.95
N GLY A 196 19.59 3.70 27.34
CA GLY A 196 20.92 3.98 26.81
C GLY A 196 20.96 4.80 25.51
N LEU A 197 19.81 5.15 24.91
CA LEU A 197 19.78 6.10 23.79
C LEU A 197 20.16 7.52 24.26
N PRO A 198 20.96 8.27 23.48
CA PRO A 198 21.30 9.65 23.81
C PRO A 198 20.06 10.54 23.68
N LEU A 199 19.82 11.37 24.70
CA LEU A 199 18.72 12.33 24.70
C LEU A 199 19.19 13.67 24.12
N PRO A 200 18.69 14.09 22.95
CA PRO A 200 19.04 15.38 22.40
C PRO A 200 18.17 16.49 23.04
N GLY A 201 18.78 17.64 23.32
CA GLY A 201 18.13 18.75 24.05
C GLY A 201 17.16 19.59 23.21
N ASP A 202 16.99 19.27 21.94
CA ASP A 202 16.13 19.96 20.96
C ASP A 202 14.75 19.31 20.82
N VAL A 203 14.50 18.18 21.51
CA VAL A 203 13.18 17.53 21.55
C VAL A 203 12.27 18.27 22.52
N THR A 204 11.19 18.82 21.96
CA THR A 204 10.19 19.60 22.67
C THR A 204 8.79 19.06 22.37
N VAL A 205 7.97 18.92 23.40
CA VAL A 205 6.57 18.49 23.27
C VAL A 205 5.65 19.67 23.57
N ARG A 206 4.77 20.00 22.61
CA ARG A 206 3.83 21.13 22.65
C ARG A 206 2.39 20.68 22.84
N ALA A 207 2.05 19.49 22.37
CA ALA A 207 0.74 18.90 22.60
C ALA A 207 0.84 17.39 22.80
N GLN A 208 -0.08 16.81 23.57
CA GLN A 208 -0.19 15.37 23.74
C GLN A 208 -1.57 14.94 24.25
N VAL A 209 -1.95 13.70 23.95
CA VAL A 209 -3.07 13.03 24.63
C VAL A 209 -2.60 12.55 26.00
N MET A 210 -3.41 12.77 27.03
CA MET A 210 -3.04 12.41 28.40
C MET A 210 -3.57 11.02 28.79
N ALA A 211 -2.74 10.22 29.44
CA ALA A 211 -3.19 9.01 30.11
C ALA A 211 -3.97 9.35 31.39
N GLU A 212 -4.99 8.54 31.70
CA GLU A 212 -5.67 8.57 32.98
C GLU A 212 -4.75 7.91 34.04
N PRO A 213 -4.52 8.55 35.21
CA PRO A 213 -3.72 7.96 36.27
C PRO A 213 -4.39 6.71 36.81
N ASP A 214 -3.70 5.58 36.68
CA ASP A 214 -4.09 4.31 37.28
C ASP A 214 -2.84 3.61 37.88
N PRO A 215 -3.00 2.56 38.71
CA PRO A 215 -1.87 1.88 39.34
C PRO A 215 -0.87 1.23 38.37
N GLN A 216 -1.29 0.89 37.15
CA GLN A 216 -0.50 0.22 36.12
C GLN A 216 0.21 1.20 35.19
N LEU A 217 -0.17 2.49 35.20
CA LEU A 217 0.40 3.51 34.33
C LEU A 217 1.93 3.60 34.42
N THR A 218 2.49 3.51 35.62
CA THR A 218 3.94 3.54 35.82
C THR A 218 4.62 2.33 35.17
N GLU A 219 4.04 1.14 35.29
CA GLU A 219 4.57 -0.09 34.69
C GLU A 219 4.44 -0.06 33.16
N ASN A 220 3.38 0.55 32.65
CA ASN A 220 3.13 0.70 31.22
C ASN A 220 3.93 1.84 30.59
N THR A 221 4.56 2.73 31.36
CA THR A 221 5.28 3.89 30.81
C THR A 221 6.72 3.51 30.46
N ILE A 222 7.06 3.56 29.16
CA ILE A 222 8.41 3.25 28.66
C ILE A 222 9.20 4.50 28.26
N ALA A 223 8.56 5.67 28.16
CA ALA A 223 9.22 6.97 28.07
C ALA A 223 8.33 8.06 28.70
N ALA A 224 8.95 9.01 29.39
CA ALA A 224 8.27 10.10 30.08
C ALA A 224 8.97 11.44 29.87
N LEU A 225 8.24 12.53 30.11
CA LEU A 225 8.77 13.89 30.18
C LEU A 225 9.37 14.18 31.55
N GLU A 226 10.14 15.27 31.67
CA GLU A 226 10.76 15.69 32.95
C GLU A 226 9.77 15.89 34.11
N ASP A 227 8.49 16.19 33.80
CA ASP A 227 7.43 16.32 34.81
C ASP A 227 6.78 14.98 35.19
N GLY A 228 7.31 13.86 34.67
CA GLY A 228 6.80 12.50 34.89
C GLY A 228 5.59 12.15 34.03
N THR A 229 5.15 13.04 33.14
CA THR A 229 4.03 12.73 32.24
C THR A 229 4.46 11.68 31.21
N PRO A 230 3.69 10.59 31.01
CA PRO A 230 3.99 9.58 30.00
C PRO A 230 4.00 10.18 28.60
N LEU A 231 5.04 9.84 27.83
CA LEU A 231 5.16 10.16 26.40
C LEU A 231 4.94 8.91 25.55
N VAL A 232 5.45 7.77 25.99
CA VAL A 232 5.25 6.48 25.33
C VAL A 232 4.82 5.45 26.36
N THR A 233 3.70 4.80 26.11
CA THR A 233 3.15 3.73 26.94
C THR A 233 3.08 2.43 26.15
N ALA A 234 3.19 1.29 26.83
CA ALA A 234 3.19 -0.02 26.22
C ALA A 234 2.53 -1.06 27.14
N ARG A 235 1.81 -2.02 26.54
CA ARG A 235 1.17 -3.14 27.22
C ARG A 235 1.32 -4.40 26.38
N ARG A 236 1.66 -5.53 27.01
CA ARG A 236 1.67 -6.84 26.35
C ARG A 236 0.24 -7.37 26.19
N SER A 237 -0.03 -8.01 25.06
CA SER A 237 -1.31 -8.68 24.79
C SER A 237 -1.01 -10.00 24.09
N GLY A 238 -1.33 -11.13 24.75
CA GLY A 238 -0.89 -12.44 24.28
C GLY A 238 0.63 -12.52 24.13
N GLN A 239 1.10 -12.93 22.96
CA GLN A 239 2.53 -12.98 22.62
C GLN A 239 3.07 -11.65 22.07
N GLY A 240 2.19 -10.74 21.63
CA GLY A 240 2.55 -9.45 21.06
C GLY A 240 2.47 -8.28 22.04
N GLN A 241 2.46 -7.07 21.47
CA GLN A 241 2.55 -5.84 22.24
C GLN A 241 1.81 -4.69 21.54
N VAL A 242 1.19 -3.84 22.36
CA VAL A 242 0.57 -2.59 21.94
C VAL A 242 1.37 -1.43 22.54
N ILE A 243 1.79 -0.48 21.71
CA ILE A 243 2.54 0.71 22.09
C ILE A 243 1.78 1.95 21.63
N LEU A 244 1.68 2.96 22.49
CA LEU A 244 1.10 4.26 22.18
C LEU A 244 2.14 5.36 22.39
N PHE A 245 2.41 6.11 21.34
CA PHE A 245 3.03 7.44 21.41
C PHE A 245 1.93 8.46 21.65
N HIS A 246 2.04 9.21 22.75
CA HIS A 246 1.06 10.23 23.15
C HIS A 246 1.14 11.52 22.31
N VAL A 247 1.98 11.52 21.27
CA VAL A 247 2.23 12.62 20.33
C VAL A 247 2.03 12.17 18.88
N THR A 248 1.96 13.13 17.97
CA THR A 248 1.91 12.87 16.52
C THR A 248 3.20 12.26 15.99
N ALA A 249 3.07 11.44 14.94
CA ALA A 249 4.19 10.92 14.15
C ALA A 249 4.82 11.98 13.22
N ASN A 250 4.20 13.16 13.11
CA ASN A 250 4.74 14.34 12.43
C ASN A 250 5.13 15.44 13.42
N ALA A 251 5.69 16.54 12.90
CA ALA A 251 6.19 17.66 13.68
C ALA A 251 5.11 18.60 14.26
N GLU A 252 3.81 18.26 14.19
CA GLU A 252 2.72 19.12 14.64
C GLU A 252 2.72 19.31 16.17
N TRP A 253 2.82 18.21 16.93
CA TRP A 253 2.73 18.25 18.39
C TRP A 253 4.07 18.17 19.11
N SER A 254 5.11 17.70 18.44
CA SER A 254 6.45 17.60 19.02
C SER A 254 7.56 17.72 17.97
N SER A 255 8.77 18.12 18.37
CA SER A 255 9.95 18.03 17.49
C SER A 255 10.60 16.64 17.49
N LEU A 256 10.02 15.64 18.17
CA LEU A 256 10.58 14.28 18.23
C LEU A 256 10.80 13.69 16.83
N PRO A 257 9.83 13.70 15.88
CA PRO A 257 10.03 13.14 14.55
C PRO A 257 11.14 13.80 13.70
N LEU A 258 11.58 14.99 14.08
CA LEU A 258 12.69 15.71 13.44
C LEU A 258 14.07 15.30 13.99
N SER A 259 14.10 14.55 15.09
CA SER A 259 15.33 14.21 15.81
C SER A 259 15.86 12.83 15.38
N GLY A 260 17.17 12.66 15.45
CA GLY A 260 17.79 11.33 15.29
C GLY A 260 17.39 10.33 16.38
N LEU A 261 16.84 10.80 17.51
CA LEU A 261 16.29 9.95 18.55
C LEU A 261 15.04 9.20 18.05
N PHE A 262 14.19 9.84 17.25
CA PHE A 262 13.00 9.18 16.70
C PHE A 262 13.35 8.00 15.82
N VAL A 263 14.34 8.16 14.94
CA VAL A 263 14.85 7.07 14.09
C VAL A 263 15.34 5.91 14.96
N GLN A 264 16.18 6.19 15.97
CA GLN A 264 16.68 5.16 16.90
C GLN A 264 15.56 4.48 17.70
N MET A 265 14.53 5.23 18.12
CA MET A 265 13.36 4.66 18.80
C MET A 265 12.58 3.75 17.87
N MET A 266 12.31 4.17 16.63
CA MET A 266 11.61 3.37 15.62
C MET A 266 12.39 2.10 15.26
N GLU A 267 13.70 2.21 15.04
CA GLU A 267 14.59 1.06 14.83
C GLU A 267 14.53 0.10 16.02
N ARG A 268 14.64 0.60 17.27
CA ARG A 268 14.55 -0.27 18.44
C ARG A 268 13.20 -0.95 18.60
N LEU A 269 12.10 -0.30 18.25
CA LEU A 269 10.78 -0.95 18.28
C LEU A 269 10.64 -1.97 17.13
N ALA A 270 11.10 -1.65 15.93
CA ALA A 270 11.12 -2.57 14.79
C ALA A 270 12.05 -3.78 15.02
N LEU A 271 13.10 -3.60 15.82
CA LEU A 271 14.03 -4.64 16.26
C LEU A 271 13.58 -5.34 17.56
N ALA A 272 12.68 -4.75 18.35
CA ALA A 272 12.17 -5.40 19.57
C ALA A 272 11.40 -6.70 19.25
N THR A 273 10.92 -6.85 18.01
CA THR A 273 10.31 -8.06 17.45
C THR A 273 11.29 -9.01 16.75
N ARG A 274 12.60 -8.70 16.64
CA ARG A 274 13.68 -9.70 16.40
C ARG A 274 15.08 -9.21 16.75
N PRO A 275 15.94 -10.09 17.29
CA PRO A 275 17.35 -9.78 17.49
C PRO A 275 18.09 -9.67 16.14
N ALA A 276 18.94 -8.65 16.03
CA ALA A 276 19.85 -8.42 14.89
C ALA A 276 20.74 -9.64 14.59
N ALA A 277 21.47 -9.59 13.45
CA ALA A 277 22.59 -10.49 13.23
C ALA A 277 23.47 -10.45 14.49
N PRO A 278 23.60 -11.57 15.22
CA PRO A 278 24.16 -11.54 16.56
C PRO A 278 25.57 -10.96 16.52
N GLU A 279 25.83 -9.87 17.26
CA GLU A 279 27.21 -9.50 17.52
C GLU A 279 27.84 -10.54 18.45
N ALA A 280 29.18 -10.60 18.50
CA ALA A 280 29.88 -11.57 19.34
C ALA A 280 29.41 -11.54 20.81
N ALA A 281 29.03 -10.36 21.30
CA ALA A 281 28.48 -10.17 22.65
C ALA A 281 27.05 -10.76 22.81
N ASP A 282 26.20 -10.70 21.79
CA ASP A 282 24.81 -11.22 21.83
C ASP A 282 24.74 -12.75 21.78
N LEU A 283 25.84 -13.39 21.41
CA LEU A 283 25.97 -14.84 21.33
C LEU A 283 26.44 -15.45 22.65
N GLU A 284 27.04 -14.66 23.53
CA GLU A 284 27.57 -15.15 24.79
C GLU A 284 26.44 -15.69 25.70
N GLY A 285 26.61 -16.91 26.23
CA GLY A 285 25.58 -17.57 27.05
C GLY A 285 24.42 -18.22 26.27
N THR A 286 24.38 -18.12 24.93
CA THR A 286 23.36 -18.80 24.11
C THR A 286 23.79 -20.22 23.68
N ILE A 287 22.83 -21.08 23.32
CA ILE A 287 23.06 -22.41 22.75
C ILE A 287 22.33 -22.51 21.42
N TRP A 288 23.03 -23.00 20.39
CA TRP A 288 22.56 -23.12 19.02
C TRP A 288 22.50 -24.57 18.60
N VAL A 289 21.38 -25.00 18.01
CA VAL A 289 21.18 -26.38 17.55
C VAL A 289 21.18 -26.40 16.02
N ALA A 290 21.88 -27.36 15.42
CA ALA A 290 21.85 -27.53 13.98
C ALA A 290 20.46 -28.02 13.54
N GLU A 291 19.77 -27.27 12.69
CA GLU A 291 18.53 -27.73 12.06
C GLU A 291 18.83 -28.43 10.74
N ARG A 292 19.73 -27.82 9.95
CA ARG A 292 20.12 -28.32 8.63
C ARG A 292 21.62 -28.28 8.45
N ARG A 293 22.19 -29.30 7.82
CA ARG A 293 23.60 -29.35 7.41
C ARG A 293 23.73 -29.25 5.90
N LEU A 294 24.78 -28.57 5.46
CA LEU A 294 25.20 -28.56 4.06
C LEU A 294 26.19 -29.72 3.85
N ASP A 295 25.86 -30.64 2.96
CA ASP A 295 26.78 -31.71 2.61
C ASP A 295 27.87 -31.25 1.62
N ALA A 296 28.84 -32.13 1.35
CA ALA A 296 29.97 -31.84 0.47
C ALA A 296 29.56 -31.51 -0.98
N PHE A 297 28.37 -31.92 -1.41
CA PHE A 297 27.84 -31.70 -2.75
C PHE A 297 26.95 -30.45 -2.84
N GLY A 298 26.82 -29.69 -1.75
CA GLY A 298 26.01 -28.47 -1.69
C GLY A 298 24.51 -28.74 -1.45
N ALA A 299 24.12 -29.97 -1.09
CA ALA A 299 22.74 -30.27 -0.73
C ALA A 299 22.50 -30.04 0.76
N LEU A 300 21.35 -29.44 1.07
CA LEU A 300 20.94 -29.10 2.43
C LEU A 300 20.08 -30.25 2.99
N GLN A 301 20.55 -30.89 4.05
CA GLN A 301 19.93 -32.05 4.70
C GLN A 301 19.54 -31.73 6.14
N GLU A 302 18.62 -32.49 6.73
CA GLU A 302 18.37 -32.40 8.18
C GLU A 302 19.63 -32.79 8.96
N ALA A 303 19.94 -32.01 10.00
CA ALA A 303 21.16 -32.17 10.77
C ALA A 303 21.13 -33.42 11.68
N GLY A 304 19.95 -33.87 12.09
CA GLY A 304 19.75 -34.94 13.07
C GLY A 304 20.10 -34.51 14.50
N ASP A 305 20.42 -35.46 15.37
CA ASP A 305 20.72 -35.22 16.79
C ASP A 305 22.18 -34.75 17.03
N LEU A 306 22.54 -33.59 16.48
CA LEU A 306 23.82 -32.94 16.81
C LEU A 306 23.74 -32.22 18.15
N PRO A 307 24.83 -32.22 18.96
CA PRO A 307 24.85 -31.49 20.21
C PRO A 307 24.73 -29.98 19.96
N GLY A 308 24.11 -29.28 20.92
CA GLY A 308 24.04 -27.82 20.90
C GLY A 308 25.42 -27.18 21.01
N ILE A 309 25.62 -26.11 20.26
CA ILE A 309 26.88 -25.37 20.14
C ILE A 309 26.76 -24.07 20.93
N PRO A 310 27.70 -23.76 21.85
CA PRO A 310 27.70 -22.50 22.56
C PRO A 310 27.84 -21.31 21.60
N GLY A 311 27.10 -20.22 21.82
CA GLY A 311 27.11 -19.07 20.92
C GLY A 311 28.48 -18.40 20.78
N ALA A 312 29.35 -18.47 21.79
CA ALA A 312 30.74 -18.00 21.66
C ALA A 312 31.51 -18.68 20.50
N ARG A 313 31.15 -19.92 20.13
CA ARG A 313 31.70 -20.63 18.95
C ARG A 313 31.08 -20.17 17.63
N MET A 314 29.90 -19.55 17.69
CA MET A 314 29.17 -19.05 16.52
C MET A 314 29.63 -17.66 16.10
N ALA A 315 30.27 -16.91 17.01
CA ALA A 315 30.79 -15.57 16.75
C ALA A 315 31.97 -15.57 15.75
N ASP A 316 32.81 -16.60 15.83
CA ASP A 316 33.90 -16.87 14.89
C ASP A 316 33.89 -18.37 14.52
N PRO A 317 33.00 -18.76 13.59
CA PRO A 317 32.73 -20.17 13.31
C PRO A 317 33.88 -20.80 12.52
N VAL A 318 34.77 -21.49 13.24
CA VAL A 318 35.79 -22.35 12.64
C VAL A 318 35.19 -23.74 12.39
N LEU A 319 34.98 -24.05 11.11
CA LEU A 319 34.40 -25.33 10.66
C LEU A 319 35.21 -26.53 11.18
N ALA A 320 34.49 -27.48 11.78
CA ALA A 320 35.05 -28.70 12.35
C ALA A 320 33.97 -29.80 12.38
N PRO A 321 34.30 -31.09 12.65
CA PRO A 321 33.30 -32.17 12.69
C PRO A 321 32.14 -31.92 13.68
N ASP A 322 32.38 -31.14 14.73
CA ASP A 322 31.42 -30.70 15.74
C ASP A 322 30.67 -29.41 15.36
N LEU A 323 31.12 -28.68 14.34
CA LEU A 323 30.47 -27.50 13.76
C LEU A 323 30.47 -27.61 12.21
N PRO A 324 29.64 -28.51 11.64
CA PRO A 324 29.52 -28.62 10.19
C PRO A 324 28.86 -27.37 9.57
N PRO A 325 29.10 -27.05 8.30
CA PRO A 325 28.38 -25.96 7.63
C PRO A 325 26.87 -26.27 7.57
N GLY A 326 26.02 -25.27 7.76
CA GLY A 326 24.58 -25.47 7.93
C GLY A 326 23.79 -24.27 8.45
N ILE A 327 22.52 -24.51 8.77
CA ILE A 327 21.63 -23.56 9.46
C ILE A 327 21.47 -24.02 10.91
N TYR A 328 21.70 -23.08 11.82
CA TYR A 328 21.64 -23.28 13.26
C TYR A 328 20.56 -22.39 13.86
N ALA A 329 19.79 -22.92 14.80
CA ALA A 329 18.70 -22.20 15.46
C ALA A 329 18.94 -22.03 16.96
N SER A 330 18.49 -20.90 17.51
CA SER A 330 18.39 -20.64 18.94
C SER A 330 17.11 -19.86 19.21
N GLY A 331 16.09 -20.54 19.73
CA GLY A 331 14.72 -20.03 19.73
C GLY A 331 14.25 -19.76 18.29
N ASP A 332 13.79 -18.54 18.02
CA ASP A 332 13.31 -18.12 16.69
C ASP A 332 14.41 -17.60 15.76
N ARG A 333 15.66 -17.53 16.22
CA ARG A 333 16.79 -17.01 15.45
C ARG A 333 17.42 -18.12 14.61
N ARG A 334 17.76 -17.83 13.35
CA ARG A 334 18.54 -18.74 12.48
C ARG A 334 19.83 -18.10 11.99
N LEU A 335 20.96 -18.72 12.28
CA LEU A 335 22.28 -18.34 11.80
C LEU A 335 22.77 -19.31 10.73
N ALA A 336 23.33 -18.77 9.64
CA ALA A 336 23.97 -19.55 8.59
C ALA A 336 25.48 -19.67 8.85
N VAL A 337 25.99 -20.89 8.80
CA VAL A 337 27.43 -21.20 8.84
C VAL A 337 27.81 -21.78 7.47
N ASN A 338 28.53 -21.00 6.67
CA ASN A 338 28.86 -21.36 5.29
C ASN A 338 30.16 -22.15 5.19
N ALA A 339 30.26 -23.03 4.17
CA ALA A 339 31.46 -23.84 3.93
C ALA A 339 32.67 -22.99 3.50
N VAL A 340 32.42 -21.83 2.91
CA VAL A 340 33.44 -20.87 2.47
C VAL A 340 33.14 -19.54 3.16
N ALA A 341 34.14 -18.97 3.83
CA ALA A 341 34.04 -17.65 4.45
C ALA A 341 33.86 -16.54 3.40
N ALA A 342 33.14 -15.48 3.74
CA ALA A 342 32.79 -14.40 2.80
C ALA A 342 34.00 -13.67 2.19
N ASP A 343 35.11 -13.60 2.93
CA ASP A 343 36.36 -12.95 2.54
C ASP A 343 37.40 -13.94 1.96
N ARG A 344 37.04 -15.22 1.80
CA ARG A 344 37.97 -16.25 1.33
C ARG A 344 38.30 -16.05 -0.16
N ALA A 345 39.51 -15.58 -0.43
CA ALA A 345 40.06 -15.58 -1.79
C ALA A 345 40.37 -17.01 -2.27
N LEU A 346 39.73 -17.43 -3.37
CA LEU A 346 40.02 -18.69 -4.05
C LEU A 346 41.20 -18.46 -5.02
N VAL A 347 42.31 -19.16 -4.78
CA VAL A 347 43.50 -19.09 -5.63
C VAL A 347 43.60 -20.39 -6.44
N PRO A 348 43.89 -20.33 -7.75
CA PRO A 348 44.11 -21.52 -8.56
C PRO A 348 45.17 -22.44 -7.95
N ALA A 349 44.88 -23.73 -7.87
CA ALA A 349 45.84 -24.71 -7.38
C ALA A 349 47.02 -24.85 -8.33
N THR A 350 48.24 -24.76 -7.80
CA THR A 350 49.48 -25.02 -8.54
C THR A 350 49.85 -26.49 -8.43
N TRP A 351 49.58 -27.24 -9.50
CA TRP A 351 49.91 -28.65 -9.56
C TRP A 351 51.37 -28.85 -10.02
N PRO A 352 52.12 -29.81 -9.45
CA PRO A 352 53.41 -30.21 -10.00
C PRO A 352 53.28 -30.67 -11.46
N ALA A 353 54.31 -30.44 -12.27
CA ALA A 353 54.31 -30.83 -13.69
C ALA A 353 54.12 -32.35 -13.93
N SER A 354 54.28 -33.18 -12.89
CA SER A 354 54.02 -34.62 -12.92
C SER A 354 52.54 -34.99 -12.81
N VAL A 355 51.66 -34.04 -12.48
CA VAL A 355 50.22 -34.26 -12.35
C VAL A 355 49.56 -33.81 -13.64
N ALA A 356 49.01 -34.77 -14.40
CA ALA A 356 48.13 -34.45 -15.51
C ALA A 356 46.81 -33.92 -14.94
N VAL A 357 46.56 -32.62 -15.13
CA VAL A 357 45.30 -31.99 -14.75
C VAL A 357 44.30 -32.22 -15.88
N GLU A 358 43.38 -33.16 -15.68
CA GLU A 358 42.21 -33.32 -16.54
C GLU A 358 41.10 -32.39 -16.01
N GLY A 359 40.86 -31.28 -16.69
CA GLY A 359 39.76 -30.37 -16.35
C GLY A 359 38.40 -31.03 -16.63
N GLY A 360 37.44 -30.87 -15.72
CA GLY A 360 36.06 -31.32 -15.86
C GLY A 360 35.24 -30.52 -16.88
N GLU A 361 35.88 -29.92 -17.89
CA GLU A 361 35.15 -29.31 -19.00
C GLU A 361 34.62 -30.44 -19.88
N ALA A 362 33.31 -30.69 -19.80
CA ALA A 362 32.61 -31.41 -20.83
C ALA A 362 32.96 -30.75 -22.17
N ARG A 363 33.80 -31.41 -22.98
CA ARG A 363 34.16 -30.91 -24.32
C ARG A 363 32.88 -30.49 -25.02
N ALA A 364 32.84 -29.23 -25.45
CA ALA A 364 31.69 -28.67 -26.14
C ALA A 364 31.15 -29.68 -27.17
N GLU A 365 29.90 -30.10 -26.97
CA GLU A 365 29.26 -31.06 -27.87
C GLU A 365 29.18 -30.42 -29.26
N LEU A 366 29.82 -31.06 -30.24
CA LEU A 366 29.76 -30.60 -31.63
C LEU A 366 28.35 -30.89 -32.16
N PRO A 367 27.56 -29.88 -32.58
CA PRO A 367 26.22 -30.09 -33.11
C PRO A 367 26.31 -30.69 -34.52
N LEU A 368 26.54 -31.99 -34.61
CA LEU A 368 26.71 -32.74 -35.86
C LEU A 368 25.41 -32.91 -36.66
N GLN A 369 24.25 -32.63 -36.05
CA GLN A 369 22.95 -32.76 -36.72
C GLN A 369 22.86 -31.93 -38.00
N GLY A 370 23.23 -30.65 -37.96
CA GLY A 370 23.21 -29.77 -39.14
C GLY A 370 24.13 -30.25 -40.26
N PRO A 371 25.43 -30.50 -39.99
CA PRO A 371 26.37 -31.06 -40.96
C PRO A 371 25.92 -32.40 -41.55
N LEU A 372 25.41 -33.31 -40.72
CA LEU A 372 24.94 -34.63 -41.18
C LEU A 372 23.67 -34.53 -42.01
N LEU A 373 22.73 -33.65 -41.65
CA LEU A 373 21.51 -33.40 -42.44
C LEU A 373 21.84 -32.78 -43.80
N ALA A 374 22.79 -31.82 -43.83
CA ALA A 374 23.30 -31.24 -45.06
C ALA A 374 23.97 -32.28 -45.95
N LEU A 375 24.78 -33.18 -45.36
CA LEU A 375 25.40 -34.29 -46.08
C LEU A 375 24.34 -35.27 -46.64
N ALA A 376 23.32 -35.61 -45.85
CA ALA A 376 22.24 -36.49 -46.27
C ALA A 376 21.43 -35.90 -47.44
N LEU A 377 21.09 -34.60 -47.37
CA LEU A 377 20.41 -33.89 -48.45
C LEU A 377 21.27 -33.81 -49.72
N ALA A 378 22.58 -33.58 -49.58
CA ALA A 378 23.50 -33.56 -50.72
C ALA A 378 23.57 -34.94 -51.39
N LEU A 379 23.66 -36.03 -50.62
CA LEU A 379 23.64 -37.40 -51.15
C LEU A 379 22.32 -37.72 -51.84
N LEU A 380 21.19 -37.31 -51.28
CA LEU A 380 19.87 -37.48 -51.91
C LEU A 380 19.79 -36.71 -53.24
N LEU A 381 20.33 -35.49 -53.29
CA LEU A 381 20.40 -34.69 -54.52
C LEU A 381 21.24 -35.39 -55.60
N VAL A 382 22.39 -35.95 -55.21
CA VAL A 382 23.26 -36.73 -56.10
C VAL A 382 22.54 -37.98 -56.61
N ASP A 383 21.82 -38.71 -55.74
CA ASP A 383 21.05 -39.89 -56.13
C ASP A 383 19.91 -39.56 -57.10
N ILE A 384 19.19 -38.46 -56.86
CA ILE A 384 18.15 -37.96 -57.77
C ILE A 384 18.76 -37.60 -59.13
N LEU A 385 19.89 -36.89 -59.16
CA LEU A 385 20.58 -36.54 -60.40
C LEU A 385 21.09 -37.77 -61.15
N ALA A 386 21.68 -38.74 -60.44
CA ALA A 386 22.14 -40.01 -61.01
C ALA A 386 20.98 -40.83 -61.60
N SER A 387 19.88 -40.95 -60.85
CA SER A 387 18.65 -41.63 -61.29
C SER A 387 18.04 -40.96 -62.53
N LEU A 388 18.02 -39.63 -62.58
CA LEU A 388 17.55 -38.88 -63.75
C LEU A 388 18.45 -39.05 -64.98
N LEU A 389 19.75 -39.22 -64.77
CA LEU A 389 20.76 -39.43 -65.82
C LEU A 389 20.65 -40.84 -66.41
N LEU A 390 20.55 -41.88 -65.57
CA LEU A 390 20.32 -43.26 -66.00
C LEU A 390 18.97 -43.44 -66.71
N ALA A 391 17.92 -42.75 -66.25
CA ALA A 391 16.60 -42.80 -66.88
C ALA A 391 16.52 -42.02 -68.22
N GLY A 392 17.61 -41.38 -68.67
CA GLY A 392 17.66 -40.59 -69.91
C GLY A 392 16.81 -39.31 -69.88
N ARG A 393 16.31 -38.90 -68.70
CA ARG A 393 15.39 -37.76 -68.53
C ARG A 393 16.09 -36.41 -68.38
N LEU A 394 17.40 -36.40 -68.18
CA LEU A 394 18.21 -35.17 -68.03
C LEU A 394 18.14 -34.25 -69.28
N SER A 395 17.93 -34.81 -70.47
CA SER A 395 17.74 -34.03 -71.71
C SER A 395 16.39 -33.30 -71.80
N ARG A 396 15.38 -33.71 -71.02
CA ARG A 396 14.06 -33.06 -70.96
C ARG A 396 14.02 -31.90 -69.97
N LEU A 397 14.86 -31.92 -68.93
CA LEU A 397 14.96 -30.82 -67.96
C LEU A 397 15.57 -29.54 -68.58
N ARG A 398 16.41 -29.68 -69.61
CA ARG A 398 16.90 -28.56 -70.45
C ARG A 398 15.81 -27.86 -71.28
N ARG A 399 14.58 -28.40 -71.34
CA ARG A 399 13.46 -27.85 -72.13
C ARG A 399 12.18 -27.55 -71.32
N GLY A 400 12.20 -27.69 -70.00
CA GLY A 400 11.00 -27.46 -69.17
C GLY A 400 11.34 -26.85 -67.80
N GLY A 401 11.29 -25.53 -67.71
CA GLY A 401 11.62 -24.72 -66.52
C GLY A 401 10.58 -24.75 -65.40
N ALA A 402 9.88 -25.86 -65.17
CA ALA A 402 8.74 -25.91 -64.24
C ALA A 402 8.98 -26.68 -62.92
N ALA A 403 10.17 -27.25 -62.71
CA ALA A 403 10.43 -28.09 -61.53
C ALA A 403 11.00 -27.33 -60.30
N VAL A 404 11.42 -26.07 -60.45
CA VAL A 404 12.04 -25.29 -59.35
C VAL A 404 11.00 -24.62 -58.45
N SER A 405 9.76 -24.45 -58.90
CA SER A 405 8.70 -23.73 -58.17
C SER A 405 8.04 -24.51 -57.04
N VAL A 406 8.15 -25.85 -57.00
CA VAL A 406 7.52 -26.67 -55.96
C VAL A 406 8.37 -26.73 -54.67
N ALA A 407 9.69 -26.59 -54.78
CA ALA A 407 10.58 -26.61 -53.62
C ALA A 407 10.54 -25.31 -52.80
N LEU A 408 10.15 -24.18 -53.40
CA LEU A 408 10.05 -22.88 -52.71
C LEU A 408 8.71 -22.68 -51.99
N ALA A 409 7.67 -23.44 -52.35
CA ALA A 409 6.34 -23.34 -51.74
C ALA A 409 6.20 -24.07 -50.39
N LEU A 410 7.15 -24.93 -50.03
CA LEU A 410 7.16 -25.69 -48.77
C LEU A 410 7.85 -24.95 -47.60
N LEU A 411 8.39 -23.75 -47.83
CA LEU A 411 9.16 -22.99 -46.82
C LEU A 411 8.35 -21.88 -46.09
N LEU A 412 7.04 -21.75 -46.31
CA LEU A 412 6.25 -20.57 -45.89
C LEU A 412 5.10 -20.82 -44.90
N ILE A 413 5.06 -21.95 -44.19
CA ILE A 413 4.01 -22.20 -43.19
C ILE A 413 4.48 -21.74 -41.80
N VAL A 414 4.09 -20.52 -41.41
CA VAL A 414 4.18 -19.97 -40.04
C VAL A 414 2.80 -20.11 -39.37
N PRO A 415 2.68 -20.57 -38.11
CA PRO A 415 1.41 -20.69 -37.43
C PRO A 415 0.97 -19.34 -36.84
N GLN A 416 -0.31 -18.98 -37.02
CA GLN A 416 -0.93 -17.84 -36.33
C GLN A 416 -1.70 -18.33 -35.10
N GLY A 417 -1.40 -17.72 -33.96
CA GLY A 417 -2.05 -18.01 -32.68
C GLY A 417 -3.48 -17.46 -32.59
N LEU A 418 -4.37 -18.26 -31.98
CA LEU A 418 -5.73 -17.88 -31.58
C LEU A 418 -5.71 -16.91 -30.38
N ARG A 419 -6.68 -15.99 -30.34
CA ARG A 419 -7.12 -15.29 -29.12
C ARG A 419 -8.64 -15.42 -28.94
N ALA A 420 -9.04 -15.81 -27.74
CA ALA A 420 -10.35 -15.73 -27.08
C ALA A 420 -10.06 -15.10 -25.68
N GLN A 421 -10.91 -14.42 -24.91
CA GLN A 421 -12.36 -14.34 -24.74
C GLN A 421 -12.58 -13.07 -23.88
N GLU A 422 -13.34 -12.04 -24.31
CA GLU A 422 -13.60 -10.82 -23.52
C GLU A 422 -15.11 -10.62 -23.32
N THR A 423 -15.62 -10.89 -22.12
CA THR A 423 -16.96 -10.44 -21.71
C THR A 423 -16.98 -9.81 -20.31
N ALA A 424 -15.94 -10.00 -19.49
CA ALA A 424 -15.77 -9.28 -18.23
C ALA A 424 -15.05 -7.93 -18.41
N ASP A 425 -14.24 -7.80 -19.47
CA ASP A 425 -13.46 -6.59 -19.75
C ASP A 425 -14.32 -5.38 -20.16
N THR A 426 -15.53 -5.55 -20.70
CA THR A 426 -16.28 -4.41 -21.26
C THR A 426 -16.73 -3.35 -20.26
N LEU A 427 -16.80 -3.69 -18.96
CA LEU A 427 -17.18 -2.76 -17.89
C LEU A 427 -15.95 -2.00 -17.37
N ALA A 428 -14.85 -2.70 -17.12
CA ALA A 428 -13.57 -2.12 -16.74
C ALA A 428 -12.94 -1.30 -17.88
N LEU A 429 -13.12 -1.72 -19.14
CA LEU A 429 -12.57 -1.04 -20.32
C LEU A 429 -13.31 0.27 -20.63
N ARG A 430 -14.63 0.36 -20.40
CA ARG A 430 -15.41 1.60 -20.63
C ARG A 430 -15.21 2.63 -19.52
N ALA A 431 -15.10 2.17 -18.27
CA ALA A 431 -14.90 3.07 -17.14
C ALA A 431 -13.43 3.53 -16.97
N SER A 432 -12.48 2.85 -17.61
CA SER A 432 -11.08 3.31 -17.68
C SER A 432 -10.78 4.24 -18.85
N SER A 433 -11.66 4.31 -19.87
CA SER A 433 -11.46 5.14 -21.06
C SER A 433 -12.18 6.51 -21.02
N GLU A 434 -13.25 6.64 -20.25
CA GLU A 434 -14.10 7.85 -20.18
C GLU A 434 -14.46 8.18 -18.73
N VAL A 435 -14.70 9.47 -18.42
CA VAL A 435 -15.20 9.87 -17.10
C VAL A 435 -16.65 9.43 -16.96
N VAL A 436 -16.96 8.56 -15.99
CA VAL A 436 -18.33 8.07 -15.74
C VAL A 436 -18.89 8.67 -14.46
N LEU A 437 -20.06 9.30 -14.56
CA LEU A 437 -20.81 9.78 -13.40
C LEU A 437 -21.69 8.66 -12.85
N GLY A 438 -21.43 8.22 -11.63
CA GLY A 438 -22.24 7.22 -10.93
C GLY A 438 -23.34 7.86 -10.09
N HIS A 439 -24.52 7.24 -10.01
CA HIS A 439 -25.49 7.51 -8.94
C HIS A 439 -25.75 6.28 -8.09
N VAL A 440 -25.79 6.46 -6.77
CA VAL A 440 -26.09 5.37 -5.84
C VAL A 440 -27.57 5.00 -5.92
N MET A 441 -27.86 3.71 -6.02
CA MET A 441 -29.23 3.19 -6.00
C MET A 441 -29.86 3.37 -4.61
N THR A 442 -31.03 4.00 -4.56
CA THR A 442 -31.73 4.29 -3.31
C THR A 442 -32.74 3.20 -2.93
N GLY A 443 -33.16 2.39 -3.90
CA GLY A 443 -34.30 1.48 -3.77
C GLY A 443 -35.64 2.14 -4.14
N ASP A 444 -35.67 3.45 -4.36
CA ASP A 444 -36.81 4.17 -4.92
C ASP A 444 -36.61 4.39 -6.42
N ALA A 445 -37.37 3.64 -7.24
CA ALA A 445 -37.28 3.68 -8.69
C ALA A 445 -37.58 5.06 -9.30
N GLN A 446 -38.35 5.92 -8.63
CA GLN A 446 -38.58 7.28 -9.12
C GLN A 446 -37.36 8.16 -8.87
N VAL A 447 -36.76 8.08 -7.68
CA VAL A 447 -35.55 8.84 -7.33
C VAL A 447 -34.37 8.42 -8.20
N ASP A 448 -34.18 7.10 -8.38
CA ASP A 448 -33.10 6.56 -9.19
C ASP A 448 -33.23 6.97 -10.66
N ARG A 449 -34.46 6.99 -11.22
CA ARG A 449 -34.70 7.50 -12.57
C ARG A 449 -34.37 8.99 -12.72
N VAL A 450 -34.73 9.81 -11.73
CA VAL A 450 -34.43 11.24 -11.76
C VAL A 450 -32.92 11.50 -11.61
N ALA A 451 -32.23 10.74 -10.76
CA ALA A 451 -30.78 10.78 -10.63
C ALA A 451 -30.09 10.46 -11.97
N ALA A 452 -30.48 9.36 -12.61
CA ALA A 452 -29.94 8.98 -13.92
C ALA A 452 -30.19 10.05 -15.00
N ALA A 453 -31.43 10.56 -15.10
CA ALA A 453 -31.78 11.62 -16.06
C ALA A 453 -31.03 12.93 -15.77
N GLY A 454 -30.84 13.26 -14.48
CA GLY A 454 -30.08 14.42 -14.02
C GLY A 454 -28.62 14.37 -14.40
N LEU A 455 -27.94 13.25 -14.10
CA LEU A 455 -26.55 13.04 -14.47
C LEU A 455 -26.37 12.99 -15.99
N LYS A 456 -27.35 12.47 -16.74
CA LYS A 456 -27.32 12.50 -18.20
C LYS A 456 -27.35 13.94 -18.71
N GLY A 457 -28.28 14.76 -18.20
CA GLY A 457 -28.36 16.17 -18.57
C GLY A 457 -27.11 16.96 -18.18
N LEU A 458 -26.51 16.66 -17.02
CA LEU A 458 -25.23 17.23 -16.60
C LEU A 458 -24.10 16.83 -17.55
N GLY A 459 -24.01 15.55 -17.93
CA GLY A 459 -23.03 15.05 -18.91
C GLY A 459 -23.14 15.75 -20.26
N ASP A 460 -24.37 15.94 -20.77
CA ASP A 460 -24.64 16.67 -22.01
C ASP A 460 -24.17 18.14 -21.92
N VAL A 461 -24.20 18.76 -20.73
CA VAL A 461 -23.72 20.13 -20.51
C VAL A 461 -22.20 20.19 -20.37
N LEU A 462 -21.60 19.24 -19.63
CA LEU A 462 -20.15 19.12 -19.49
C LEU A 462 -19.49 18.94 -20.88
N TYR A 463 -20.03 18.06 -21.71
CA TYR A 463 -19.57 17.85 -23.09
C TYR A 463 -19.61 19.13 -23.93
N ARG A 464 -20.63 19.98 -23.73
CA ARG A 464 -20.80 21.22 -24.52
C ARG A 464 -19.96 22.39 -24.00
N ARG A 465 -19.61 22.40 -22.71
CA ARG A 465 -19.00 23.57 -22.05
C ARG A 465 -17.56 23.36 -21.62
N THR A 466 -17.10 22.11 -21.57
CA THR A 466 -15.76 21.74 -21.15
C THR A 466 -15.14 20.80 -22.20
N SER A 467 -13.85 20.47 -22.04
CA SER A 467 -13.20 19.43 -22.84
C SER A 467 -13.45 18.00 -22.30
N VAL A 468 -14.29 17.84 -21.28
CA VAL A 468 -14.61 16.54 -20.70
C VAL A 468 -15.67 15.87 -21.55
N GLU A 469 -15.41 14.63 -21.97
CA GLU A 469 -16.37 13.79 -22.70
C GLU A 469 -16.84 12.65 -21.78
N PRO A 470 -17.87 12.89 -20.93
CA PRO A 470 -18.33 11.88 -19.99
C PRO A 470 -19.13 10.78 -20.70
N GLY A 471 -18.92 9.54 -20.26
CA GLY A 471 -19.70 8.40 -20.70
C GLY A 471 -21.15 8.43 -20.18
N ALA A 472 -21.95 7.43 -20.54
CA ALA A 472 -23.32 7.30 -20.04
C ALA A 472 -23.32 7.13 -18.50
N PRO A 473 -24.20 7.86 -17.75
CA PRO A 473 -24.29 7.70 -16.31
C PRO A 473 -24.66 6.27 -15.92
N MET A 474 -24.11 5.81 -14.79
CA MET A 474 -24.31 4.45 -14.30
C MET A 474 -25.00 4.44 -12.94
N ALA A 475 -25.95 3.52 -12.79
CA ALA A 475 -26.50 3.18 -11.48
C ALA A 475 -25.50 2.29 -10.74
N VAL A 476 -25.23 2.62 -9.48
CA VAL A 476 -24.24 1.94 -8.64
C VAL A 476 -24.96 1.24 -7.49
N ASN A 477 -24.82 -0.07 -7.42
CA ASN A 477 -25.21 -0.88 -6.28
C ASN A 477 -24.00 -1.11 -5.38
N LEU A 478 -24.01 -0.46 -4.21
CA LEU A 478 -22.91 -0.50 -3.23
C LEU A 478 -22.56 -1.91 -2.75
N GLU A 479 -23.52 -2.84 -2.80
CA GLU A 479 -23.33 -4.21 -2.34
C GLU A 479 -22.54 -5.04 -3.35
N THR A 480 -22.88 -4.94 -4.64
CA THR A 480 -22.35 -5.82 -5.68
C THR A 480 -21.23 -5.20 -6.49
N ASP A 481 -21.29 -3.91 -6.74
CA ASP A 481 -20.45 -3.27 -7.75
C ASP A 481 -19.08 -2.91 -7.17
N ASP A 482 -18.10 -2.75 -8.06
CA ASP A 482 -16.77 -2.25 -7.70
C ASP A 482 -16.73 -0.73 -7.87
N LEU A 483 -16.39 -0.03 -6.80
CA LEU A 483 -16.34 1.43 -6.78
C LEU A 483 -15.05 2.00 -7.38
N ALA A 484 -14.01 1.18 -7.56
CA ALA A 484 -12.70 1.63 -8.04
C ALA A 484 -12.71 2.25 -9.46
N VAL A 485 -13.79 2.01 -10.21
CA VAL A 485 -13.96 2.52 -11.58
C VAL A 485 -14.63 3.90 -11.65
N PHE A 486 -15.08 4.44 -10.51
CA PHE A 486 -15.71 5.75 -10.43
C PHE A 486 -14.76 6.77 -9.82
N SER A 487 -14.91 8.04 -10.19
CA SER A 487 -14.27 9.18 -9.52
C SER A 487 -15.30 10.05 -8.78
N PHE A 488 -16.58 9.99 -9.18
CA PHE A 488 -17.66 10.78 -8.64
C PHE A 488 -18.92 9.93 -8.45
N LEU A 489 -19.50 10.00 -7.25
CA LEU A 489 -20.77 9.38 -6.89
C LEU A 489 -21.78 10.44 -6.45
N TYR A 490 -22.92 10.50 -7.12
CA TYR A 490 -24.09 11.23 -6.67
C TYR A 490 -24.97 10.33 -5.79
N TRP A 491 -25.18 10.72 -4.54
CA TRP A 491 -25.97 9.95 -3.59
C TRP A 491 -27.21 10.73 -3.13
N PRO A 492 -28.38 10.49 -3.74
CA PRO A 492 -29.63 11.06 -3.27
C PRO A 492 -30.06 10.35 -1.98
N VAL A 493 -30.34 11.11 -0.93
CA VAL A 493 -30.74 10.57 0.38
C VAL A 493 -32.27 10.55 0.48
N THR A 494 -32.83 9.39 0.80
CA THR A 494 -34.26 9.23 1.07
C THR A 494 -34.48 8.71 2.49
N PRO A 495 -35.56 9.10 3.20
CA PRO A 495 -35.77 8.72 4.60
C PRO A 495 -35.79 7.21 4.85
N ASP A 496 -36.31 6.44 3.90
CA ASP A 496 -36.53 4.99 4.03
C ASP A 496 -35.42 4.14 3.38
N GLN A 497 -34.31 4.75 2.95
CA GLN A 497 -33.20 4.04 2.32
C GLN A 497 -32.64 2.97 3.29
N PRO A 498 -32.33 1.73 2.87
CA PRO A 498 -31.62 0.79 3.72
C PRO A 498 -30.20 1.28 4.05
N ALA A 499 -29.65 0.85 5.19
CA ALA A 499 -28.22 1.06 5.46
C ALA A 499 -27.38 0.06 4.66
N PRO A 500 -26.24 0.46 4.07
CA PRO A 500 -25.28 -0.45 3.44
C PRO A 500 -24.79 -1.53 4.41
N THR A 501 -24.36 -2.68 3.89
CA THR A 501 -23.69 -3.70 4.69
C THR A 501 -22.29 -3.26 5.14
N PRO A 502 -21.69 -3.89 6.17
CA PRO A 502 -20.31 -3.59 6.57
C PRO A 502 -19.29 -3.69 5.41
N ASN A 503 -19.46 -4.67 4.51
CA ASN A 503 -18.60 -4.81 3.33
C ASN A 503 -18.78 -3.65 2.33
N ALA A 504 -20.01 -3.15 2.16
CA ALA A 504 -20.26 -1.97 1.33
C ALA A 504 -19.62 -0.70 1.93
N TYR A 505 -19.61 -0.56 3.26
CA TYR A 505 -18.90 0.54 3.92
C TYR A 505 -17.39 0.45 3.74
N LEU A 506 -16.78 -0.75 3.77
CA LEU A 506 -15.36 -0.91 3.45
C LEU A 506 -15.05 -0.45 2.01
N LYS A 507 -15.88 -0.79 1.03
CA LYS A 507 -15.74 -0.31 -0.35
C LYS A 507 -15.84 1.22 -0.45
N LEU A 508 -16.78 1.82 0.28
CA LEU A 508 -16.99 3.27 0.30
C LEU A 508 -15.82 4.01 0.95
N ASN A 509 -15.32 3.52 2.08
CA ASN A 509 -14.15 4.11 2.73
C ASN A 509 -12.92 3.97 1.83
N ARG A 510 -12.72 2.82 1.18
CA ARG A 510 -11.68 2.66 0.16
C ARG A 510 -11.83 3.65 -0.97
N PHE A 511 -13.04 3.86 -1.50
CA PHE A 511 -13.32 4.84 -2.56
C PHE A 511 -12.90 6.25 -2.16
N LEU A 512 -13.29 6.71 -0.96
CA LEU A 512 -12.88 8.00 -0.40
C LEU A 512 -11.36 8.07 -0.22
N HIS A 513 -10.75 7.04 0.36
CA HIS A 513 -9.30 6.94 0.53
C HIS A 513 -8.53 6.82 -0.79
N THR A 514 -9.17 6.46 -1.91
CA THR A 514 -8.58 6.44 -3.26
C THR A 514 -8.80 7.74 -4.05
N GLY A 515 -9.48 8.74 -3.48
CA GLY A 515 -9.67 10.07 -4.07
C GLY A 515 -11.01 10.24 -4.78
N GLY A 516 -11.95 9.32 -4.54
CA GLY A 516 -13.31 9.43 -5.00
C GLY A 516 -14.09 10.50 -4.24
N MET A 517 -14.99 11.19 -4.94
CA MET A 517 -15.86 12.23 -4.39
C MET A 517 -17.31 11.73 -4.27
N ILE A 518 -17.95 11.99 -3.12
CA ILE A 518 -19.39 11.73 -2.91
C ILE A 518 -20.15 13.04 -2.73
N LEU A 519 -21.19 13.26 -3.53
CA LEU A 519 -22.16 14.34 -3.36
C LEU A 519 -23.45 13.78 -2.74
N PHE A 520 -23.67 14.05 -1.45
CA PHE A 520 -24.93 13.73 -0.78
C PHE A 520 -25.97 14.84 -1.03
N ASP A 521 -27.13 14.46 -1.57
CA ASP A 521 -28.25 15.37 -1.79
C ASP A 521 -29.47 14.93 -0.97
N THR A 522 -29.83 15.71 0.05
CA THR A 522 -31.02 15.48 0.91
C THR A 522 -32.32 15.94 0.26
N ARG A 523 -32.25 16.75 -0.80
CA ARG A 523 -33.38 17.17 -1.65
C ARG A 523 -34.54 17.86 -0.91
N ASP A 524 -34.27 18.44 0.26
CA ASP A 524 -35.26 18.95 1.21
C ASP A 524 -35.13 20.47 1.50
N ALA A 525 -34.39 21.20 0.67
CA ALA A 525 -34.16 22.64 0.82
C ALA A 525 -35.44 23.50 0.71
N ASP A 526 -36.56 22.96 0.20
CA ASP A 526 -37.86 23.66 0.10
C ASP A 526 -38.73 23.55 1.37
N VAL A 527 -38.50 22.52 2.19
CA VAL A 527 -39.30 22.22 3.38
C VAL A 527 -38.58 22.61 4.67
N ALA A 528 -37.24 22.60 4.68
CA ALA A 528 -36.45 22.79 5.90
C ALA A 528 -35.45 23.96 5.78
N GLY A 529 -35.58 24.94 6.66
CA GLY A 529 -34.47 25.78 7.05
C GLY A 529 -33.49 24.96 7.89
N PHE A 530 -32.54 24.29 7.22
CA PHE A 530 -31.28 23.74 7.76
C PHE A 530 -31.33 22.67 8.88
N GLY A 531 -30.53 21.60 8.72
CA GLY A 531 -30.03 20.76 9.82
C GLY A 531 -30.82 19.49 10.14
N ALA A 532 -30.33 18.73 11.12
CA ALA A 532 -30.77 17.40 11.60
C ALA A 532 -32.27 17.23 11.97
N ALA A 533 -33.10 18.24 11.68
CA ALA A 533 -34.53 18.25 11.95
C ALA A 533 -35.34 17.55 10.84
N SER A 534 -34.86 17.49 9.59
CA SER A 534 -35.57 16.82 8.51
C SER A 534 -35.41 15.29 8.57
N PRO A 535 -36.38 14.50 8.07
CA PRO A 535 -36.23 13.05 7.97
C PRO A 535 -35.03 12.63 7.10
N ALA A 536 -34.77 13.34 5.99
CA ALA A 536 -33.65 13.06 5.10
C ALA A 536 -32.29 13.41 5.75
N GLY A 537 -32.20 14.52 6.49
CA GLY A 537 -31.00 14.91 7.23
C GLY A 537 -30.63 13.92 8.33
N ARG A 538 -31.62 13.41 9.09
CA ARG A 538 -31.38 12.33 10.08
C ARG A 538 -30.90 11.05 9.41
N LYS A 539 -31.45 10.72 8.24
CA LYS A 539 -31.02 9.54 7.50
C LYS A 539 -29.60 9.68 6.97
N LEU A 540 -29.23 10.86 6.46
CA LEU A 540 -27.86 11.16 6.07
C LEU A 540 -26.88 10.98 7.23
N GLN A 541 -27.19 11.48 8.43
CA GLN A 541 -26.33 11.28 9.60
C GLN A 541 -26.13 9.80 9.91
N ALA A 542 -27.19 8.99 9.81
CA ALA A 542 -27.10 7.54 10.02
C ALA A 542 -26.28 6.83 8.93
N LEU A 543 -26.35 7.29 7.67
CA LEU A 543 -25.56 6.75 6.55
C LEU A 543 -24.09 7.20 6.59
N ALA A 544 -23.82 8.41 7.07
CA ALA A 544 -22.47 8.98 7.12
C ALA A 544 -21.69 8.57 8.38
N ALA A 545 -22.36 8.13 9.45
CA ALA A 545 -21.68 7.80 10.72
C ALA A 545 -20.59 6.71 10.60
N PRO A 546 -20.74 5.64 9.78
CA PRO A 546 -19.70 4.62 9.59
C PRO A 546 -18.64 5.00 8.53
N LEU A 547 -18.82 6.12 7.83
CA LEU A 547 -17.86 6.58 6.82
C LEU A 547 -16.72 7.35 7.47
N ASP A 548 -15.50 7.16 6.98
CA ASP A 548 -14.34 7.95 7.39
C ASP A 548 -14.33 9.30 6.66
N VAL A 549 -15.27 10.17 7.06
CA VAL A 549 -15.41 11.53 6.52
C VAL A 549 -14.62 12.50 7.39
N PRO A 550 -13.81 13.41 6.81
CA PRO A 550 -13.14 14.46 7.57
C PRO A 550 -14.14 15.40 8.25
N PRO A 551 -13.70 16.22 9.23
CA PRO A 551 -14.56 17.23 9.85
C PRO A 551 -15.22 18.11 8.77
N LEU A 552 -16.48 18.49 8.96
CA LEU A 552 -17.24 19.27 7.98
C LEU A 552 -17.50 20.69 8.47
N GLU A 553 -17.45 21.66 7.57
CA GLU A 553 -17.84 23.05 7.82
C GLU A 553 -18.79 23.56 6.72
N PRO A 554 -19.59 24.61 6.99
CA PRO A 554 -20.33 25.30 5.94
C PRO A 554 -19.34 25.89 4.93
N ILE A 555 -19.63 25.72 3.63
CA ILE A 555 -18.71 26.14 2.57
C ILE A 555 -18.29 27.62 2.72
N PRO A 556 -16.98 27.91 2.90
CA PRO A 556 -16.49 29.28 2.93
C PRO A 556 -16.69 29.99 1.59
N GLU A 557 -16.86 31.31 1.59
CA GLU A 557 -16.99 32.11 0.36
C GLU A 557 -15.73 32.01 -0.53
N ASP A 558 -14.57 31.84 0.11
CA ASP A 558 -13.27 31.67 -0.54
C ASP A 558 -12.89 30.21 -0.81
N HIS A 559 -13.81 29.25 -0.71
CA HIS A 559 -13.55 27.84 -1.00
C HIS A 559 -13.23 27.57 -2.49
N VAL A 560 -12.42 26.56 -2.80
CA VAL A 560 -12.03 26.25 -4.20
C VAL A 560 -13.21 25.92 -5.12
N LEU A 561 -14.26 25.26 -4.59
CA LEU A 561 -15.48 24.92 -5.33
C LEU A 561 -16.25 26.14 -5.87
N THR A 562 -16.05 27.35 -5.31
CA THR A 562 -16.66 28.58 -5.84
C THR A 562 -15.95 29.09 -7.10
N ARG A 563 -14.84 28.45 -7.52
CA ARG A 563 -13.96 28.92 -8.59
C ARG A 563 -13.32 27.83 -9.46
N THR A 564 -13.72 26.56 -9.33
CA THR A 564 -13.07 25.43 -10.02
C THR A 564 -13.18 25.47 -11.55
N PHE A 565 -14.33 25.91 -12.07
CA PHE A 565 -14.51 26.12 -13.52
C PHE A 565 -15.16 27.47 -13.80
N TYR A 566 -16.06 27.86 -12.91
CA TYR A 566 -16.70 29.15 -12.96
C TYR A 566 -16.75 29.84 -11.60
N LEU A 567 -16.99 31.14 -11.62
CA LEU A 567 -17.06 31.98 -10.42
C LEU A 567 -18.49 32.00 -9.89
N LEU A 568 -18.74 31.17 -8.89
CA LEU A 568 -20.04 30.99 -8.25
C LEU A 568 -20.12 31.80 -6.96
N GLN A 569 -21.27 32.45 -6.74
CA GLN A 569 -21.61 33.08 -5.45
C GLN A 569 -22.52 32.19 -4.59
N ASP A 570 -23.32 31.35 -5.25
CA ASP A 570 -24.25 30.41 -4.67
C ASP A 570 -24.24 29.13 -5.54
N PHE A 571 -24.77 28.03 -5.00
CA PHE A 571 -24.77 26.71 -5.66
C PHE A 571 -26.21 26.26 -5.99
N PRO A 572 -26.87 26.88 -6.98
CA PRO A 572 -28.28 26.64 -7.23
C PRO A 572 -28.55 25.22 -7.73
N GLY A 573 -29.58 24.59 -7.18
CA GLY A 573 -30.22 23.40 -7.76
C GLY A 573 -31.64 23.72 -8.20
N ARG A 574 -32.55 22.76 -8.07
CA ARG A 574 -33.99 23.02 -8.27
C ARG A 574 -34.50 24.04 -7.25
N TYR A 575 -33.95 23.96 -6.04
CA TYR A 575 -34.16 24.89 -4.94
C TYR A 575 -32.92 25.77 -4.74
N GLN A 576 -33.13 26.99 -4.24
CA GLN A 576 -32.07 27.90 -3.86
C GLN A 576 -31.80 27.77 -2.36
N GLY A 577 -30.64 27.25 -1.98
CA GLY A 577 -30.23 27.09 -0.58
C GLY A 577 -28.72 27.24 -0.42
N ARG A 578 -28.30 27.96 0.62
CA ARG A 578 -26.88 28.23 0.96
C ARG A 578 -26.22 27.17 1.85
N GLY A 579 -26.96 26.13 2.21
CA GLY A 579 -26.53 25.14 3.19
C GLY A 579 -25.70 24.00 2.65
N ILE A 580 -24.55 24.31 2.07
CA ILE A 580 -23.61 23.29 1.60
C ILE A 580 -22.51 23.11 2.62
N TRP A 581 -22.23 21.85 2.93
CA TRP A 581 -21.13 21.45 3.79
C TRP A 581 -20.07 20.75 2.98
N VAL A 582 -18.83 21.07 3.32
CA VAL A 582 -17.61 20.54 2.72
C VAL A 582 -16.65 20.17 3.83
N GLU A 583 -15.57 19.50 3.47
CA GLU A 583 -14.44 19.28 4.37
C GLU A 583 -13.96 20.62 4.98
N ALA A 584 -13.77 20.60 6.30
CA ALA A 584 -13.31 21.74 7.06
C ALA A 584 -11.86 22.09 6.70
N SER A 585 -11.61 23.39 6.57
CA SER A 585 -10.27 23.92 6.34
C SER A 585 -9.36 23.67 7.55
N ALA A 586 -8.06 23.48 7.30
CA ALA A 586 -7.08 23.31 8.37
C ALA A 586 -7.08 24.51 9.35
N ALA A 587 -7.01 24.23 10.66
CA ALA A 587 -7.01 25.25 11.69
C ALA A 587 -5.77 26.16 11.56
N GLY A 588 -5.99 27.48 11.41
CA GLY A 588 -4.90 28.47 11.32
C GLY A 588 -4.50 28.87 9.90
N ALA A 589 -5.27 28.52 8.86
CA ALA A 589 -5.06 29.03 7.52
C ALA A 589 -5.25 30.56 7.46
N GLU A 590 -4.15 31.30 7.50
CA GLU A 590 -4.12 32.75 7.34
C GLU A 590 -3.95 33.15 5.86
N GLN A 591 -4.45 34.33 5.51
CA GLN A 591 -4.28 34.89 4.17
C GLN A 591 -2.83 35.38 4.05
N ALA A 592 -2.04 34.76 3.16
CA ALA A 592 -0.68 35.21 2.90
C ALA A 592 -0.68 36.66 2.37
N GLU A 593 0.26 37.48 2.86
CA GLU A 593 0.33 38.91 2.52
C GLU A 593 0.53 39.08 1.00
N GLY A 594 -0.41 39.76 0.34
CA GLY A 594 -0.42 39.96 -1.13
C GLY A 594 -1.25 38.95 -1.93
N MET A 595 -1.82 37.91 -1.30
CA MET A 595 -2.73 36.98 -1.95
C MET A 595 -4.20 37.37 -1.70
N PRO A 596 -5.06 37.42 -2.73
CA PRO A 596 -6.44 37.87 -2.58
C PRO A 596 -7.34 36.89 -1.80
N PHE A 597 -6.86 35.68 -1.48
CA PHE A 597 -7.63 34.63 -0.79
C PHE A 597 -6.72 33.74 0.07
N ARG A 598 -7.31 33.01 1.04
CA ARG A 598 -6.62 31.97 1.83
C ARG A 598 -6.45 30.71 0.98
N ASN A 599 -5.37 29.96 1.17
CA ASN A 599 -5.25 28.61 0.60
C ASN A 599 -6.01 27.62 1.50
N LEU A 600 -7.32 27.59 1.33
CA LEU A 600 -8.23 26.68 2.02
C LEU A 600 -8.45 25.49 1.10
N ASN A 601 -7.72 24.40 1.37
CA ASN A 601 -7.84 23.12 0.71
C ASN A 601 -7.61 23.20 -0.82
N ASP A 602 -6.35 23.11 -1.24
CA ASP A 602 -5.94 22.98 -2.66
C ASP A 602 -6.40 21.63 -3.29
N GLY A 603 -7.00 20.73 -2.51
CA GLY A 603 -7.45 19.40 -2.92
C GLY A 603 -8.94 19.30 -3.28
N VAL A 604 -9.32 18.19 -3.93
CA VAL A 604 -10.72 17.84 -4.19
C VAL A 604 -11.41 17.47 -2.88
N THR A 605 -12.44 18.22 -2.50
CA THR A 605 -13.29 17.89 -1.34
C THR A 605 -13.90 16.49 -1.53
N PRO A 606 -13.62 15.51 -0.65
CA PRO A 606 -14.08 14.13 -0.82
C PRO A 606 -15.58 13.96 -0.60
N VAL A 607 -16.18 14.85 0.21
CA VAL A 607 -17.60 14.81 0.54
C VAL A 607 -18.22 16.20 0.45
N VAL A 608 -19.27 16.32 -0.36
CA VAL A 608 -20.10 17.52 -0.43
C VAL A 608 -21.52 17.15 -0.02
N ILE A 609 -22.12 17.95 0.84
CA ILE A 609 -23.48 17.72 1.35
C ILE A 609 -24.33 18.94 1.07
N GLY A 610 -25.50 18.75 0.47
CA GLY A 610 -26.54 19.78 0.42
C GLY A 610 -27.92 19.20 0.16
N GLY A 611 -28.90 20.08 -0.06
CA GLY A 611 -30.31 19.68 -0.22
C GLY A 611 -31.01 20.32 -1.42
N ASN A 612 -30.24 20.82 -2.40
CA ASN A 612 -30.76 21.68 -3.46
C ASN A 612 -31.46 20.90 -4.60
N ASP A 613 -31.56 19.58 -4.52
CA ASP A 613 -32.18 18.69 -5.53
C ASP A 613 -31.55 18.92 -6.93
N TRP A 614 -30.22 18.75 -7.00
CA TRP A 614 -29.43 19.04 -8.21
C TRP A 614 -29.77 18.12 -9.37
N ALA A 615 -30.00 16.83 -9.10
CA ALA A 615 -30.39 15.90 -10.16
C ALA A 615 -31.67 16.32 -10.86
N ALA A 616 -32.70 16.77 -10.12
CA ALA A 616 -33.95 17.23 -10.71
C ALA A 616 -33.77 18.50 -11.54
N ALA A 617 -32.84 19.38 -11.17
CA ALA A 617 -32.55 20.60 -11.93
C ALA A 617 -32.02 20.28 -13.33
N TRP A 618 -31.19 19.24 -13.44
CA TRP A 618 -30.56 18.81 -14.69
C TRP A 618 -31.32 17.72 -15.44
N ALA A 619 -32.35 17.13 -14.82
CA ALA A 619 -33.05 16.00 -15.40
C ALA A 619 -33.74 16.37 -16.72
N VAL A 620 -33.39 15.63 -17.76
CA VAL A 620 -33.94 15.78 -19.11
C VAL A 620 -34.61 14.49 -19.58
N ASP A 621 -35.67 14.61 -20.37
CA ASP A 621 -36.31 13.47 -21.03
C ASP A 621 -35.51 12.99 -22.26
N ASP A 622 -35.99 11.93 -22.90
CA ASP A 622 -35.36 11.36 -24.12
C ASP A 622 -35.29 12.34 -25.30
N ARG A 623 -36.05 13.44 -25.24
CA ARG A 623 -36.06 14.51 -26.25
C ARG A 623 -35.15 15.68 -25.86
N GLY A 624 -34.46 15.60 -24.73
CA GLY A 624 -33.59 16.63 -24.19
C GLY A 624 -34.33 17.80 -23.55
N LEU A 625 -35.62 17.65 -23.23
CA LEU A 625 -36.41 18.69 -22.56
C LEU A 625 -36.32 18.54 -21.04
N PRO A 626 -36.24 19.66 -20.27
CA PRO A 626 -36.22 19.60 -18.81
C PRO A 626 -37.47 18.91 -18.23
N MET A 627 -37.26 17.98 -17.31
CA MET A 627 -38.33 17.22 -16.65
C MET A 627 -39.01 18.01 -15.53
N PHE A 628 -38.27 18.91 -14.86
CA PHE A 628 -38.76 19.66 -13.71
C PHE A 628 -38.53 21.18 -13.87
N PRO A 629 -39.41 22.01 -13.30
CA PRO A 629 -39.17 23.45 -13.24
C PRO A 629 -38.09 23.78 -12.20
N VAL A 630 -37.20 24.71 -12.55
CA VAL A 630 -36.15 25.24 -11.67
C VAL A 630 -36.57 26.63 -11.17
N GLY A 631 -36.39 26.92 -9.87
CA GLY A 631 -36.42 28.30 -9.36
C GLY A 631 -37.78 28.91 -9.03
N ARG A 632 -38.77 28.16 -8.51
CA ARG A 632 -39.96 28.80 -7.92
C ARG A 632 -39.81 29.00 -6.42
N GLY A 633 -39.07 30.05 -6.04
CA GLY A 633 -39.27 30.71 -4.74
C GLY A 633 -40.48 31.64 -4.78
N PHE A 634 -41.03 31.98 -3.61
CA PHE A 634 -42.20 32.85 -3.40
C PHE A 634 -41.92 34.34 -3.78
N ALA A 635 -41.48 34.64 -4.99
CA ALA A 635 -41.48 36.00 -5.54
C ALA A 635 -41.35 35.99 -7.06
N GLY A 636 -42.33 36.56 -7.76
CA GLY A 636 -42.13 37.12 -9.10
C GLY A 636 -42.77 36.37 -10.27
N ASN A 637 -43.91 36.88 -10.71
CA ASN A 637 -44.58 36.57 -11.96
C ASN A 637 -43.72 37.01 -13.17
N GLY A 638 -43.27 36.07 -14.00
CA GLY A 638 -42.55 36.37 -15.23
C GLY A 638 -42.32 35.11 -16.05
N SER A 639 -42.85 35.08 -17.28
CA SER A 639 -42.63 34.00 -18.24
C SER A 639 -41.16 33.94 -18.66
N ALA A 640 -40.35 33.16 -17.94
CA ALA A 640 -38.97 32.86 -18.31
C ALA A 640 -38.86 31.39 -18.74
N ARG A 641 -38.35 31.18 -19.96
CA ARG A 641 -37.84 29.89 -20.42
C ARG A 641 -36.74 29.43 -19.45
N SER A 642 -36.60 28.10 -19.31
CA SER A 642 -35.62 27.41 -18.46
C SER A 642 -34.36 28.26 -18.16
N PRO A 643 -34.06 28.57 -16.88
CA PRO A 643 -32.88 29.36 -16.51
C PRO A 643 -31.57 28.69 -16.94
N ILE A 644 -31.62 27.40 -17.22
CA ILE A 644 -30.46 26.60 -17.64
C ILE A 644 -30.07 26.87 -19.12
N ALA A 645 -30.96 27.47 -19.92
CA ALA A 645 -30.76 27.64 -21.36
C ALA A 645 -30.32 29.06 -21.79
N SER A 646 -30.20 30.03 -20.88
CA SER A 646 -29.82 31.41 -21.23
C SER A 646 -28.73 31.91 -20.30
N ALA A 647 -27.50 31.89 -20.83
CA ALA A 647 -26.33 32.67 -20.47
C ALA A 647 -26.17 33.19 -19.03
N SER A 648 -24.98 32.92 -18.49
CA SER A 648 -24.42 33.28 -17.18
C SER A 648 -24.74 32.25 -16.11
N ILE A 649 -23.68 31.66 -15.53
CA ILE A 649 -23.71 30.79 -14.36
C ILE A 649 -24.09 29.33 -14.71
N TRP A 650 -23.18 28.57 -15.31
CA TRP A 650 -22.16 28.03 -14.43
C TRP A 650 -21.03 28.99 -14.61
#